data_AF-A0A6A7FV94-F1
#
_entry.id   AF-A0A6A7FV94-F1
#
_cell.length_a   1.000
_cell.length_b   1.000
_cell.length_c   1.000
_cell.angle_alpha   90.00
_cell.angle_beta   90.00
_cell.angle_gamma   90.00
#
_symmetry.space_group_name_H-M   'P 1'
#
loop_
_entity.id
_entity.type
_entity.pdbx_description
1 polymer ?
#
loop_
_entity_poly.entity_id
_entity_poly.type
_entity_poly.pdbx_seq_one_letter_code
_entity_poly.pdbx_strand_id
1 'polypeptide(L)'
;MAVWSQCQQLPPDALRQVRAAYNEHQFPIEVRHYMATWIESKMTHWSELDANNPGHAQFAHSLVAELLQEIEGKLKHETDFLMRARLEEACTLFQTHYSSNPMALVTIVKNGLNIEINLIQQHEMLMSGGVAGGVTPVAATGVGVNNNNMSNNIGVMGSPVAAAPGAAAMAAAAQVGMMPVKDTNTEILELLATLTDRTGESANDLRYLEQEQESFFLSYHDCTKTNAQLSHLTGQQPSTQQLQEMIRNLEKKKQIGEQELSVKVSGLIQRRIALVEKLQETLEQLTSLQQRVLDQELISWKREQQMAGNGRPFNEDRLNTIQEWCEQLAEIIWQNRHQIKECERHCTKLPLQAPGGVDMLPSLNQHITRLLSSLVTSTFIIEKEPTQVLKTNNKFTATVRLLVGGKLNVYMTPPQVRVSIINESQANALLKNDSMGRNEQSGEIVNCTGTMEYVQSTRQLSVNFRNMQLRKIKRAEKKGQESVMDEKFALLFQSQFSVGGGELVFQVWTLSLPVVVIVHGNQEPHAWATILWDNAFSDQGRVLFAVPDKVPWPQVADMLDTKFKATTGRGLTHENLLYLAGKAFRNNECTDFSNLCLTWSQFCKEILPLQDKNTFWDWFFQVMKVTREHLRQLWIDGSILGFVGRKQAEEMLRASPSDTFLLRFSDSEVGGVTIAWTFEDREKDQRDVFMLQPFTSKDFAIRPLADRISDLEYLNYLYPSIPKDQAFSRYYTPVGDGARNTPNGYVRYKVVTHVPGFPKHGSGGDTSYPNTPAPMGSPAAAGPLSVSSVMDQTYAHTQNMQQIADYSDQQLIETLQSILPDSLRDGDLPDINLDFNFANANFGNMEIQ
;
A
#
# COMPACT_ATOMS: atom_id res chain seq x y z
N MET A 1 -21.22 -25.94 -20.88
CA MET A 1 -21.36 -24.63 -20.19
C MET A 1 -20.86 -23.56 -21.15
N ALA A 2 -21.41 -22.34 -21.09
CA ALA A 2 -20.85 -21.23 -21.86
C ALA A 2 -19.37 -21.03 -21.48
N VAL A 3 -18.52 -20.69 -22.45
CA VAL A 3 -17.08 -20.44 -22.25
C VAL A 3 -16.91 -19.37 -21.17
N TRP A 4 -17.76 -18.34 -21.20
CA TRP A 4 -17.76 -17.30 -20.19
C TRP A 4 -18.02 -17.81 -18.77
N SER A 5 -18.95 -18.76 -18.60
CA SER A 5 -19.28 -19.32 -17.29
C SER A 5 -18.12 -20.11 -16.70
N GLN A 6 -17.33 -20.78 -17.55
CA GLN A 6 -16.10 -21.46 -17.13
C GLN A 6 -14.98 -20.46 -16.84
N CYS A 7 -14.86 -19.42 -17.66
CA CYS A 7 -13.92 -18.33 -17.47
C CYS A 7 -14.10 -17.64 -16.11
N GLN A 8 -15.35 -17.45 -15.65
CA GLN A 8 -15.65 -16.85 -14.35
C GLN A 8 -15.20 -17.68 -13.14
N GLN A 9 -14.88 -18.96 -13.32
CA GLN A 9 -14.39 -19.86 -12.27
C GLN A 9 -12.86 -19.90 -12.20
N LEU A 10 -12.17 -19.18 -13.09
CA LEU A 10 -10.70 -19.14 -13.11
C LEU A 10 -10.12 -18.41 -11.88
N PRO A 11 -8.86 -18.71 -11.50
CA PRO A 11 -8.16 -17.98 -10.44
C PRO A 11 -8.07 -16.47 -10.70
N PRO A 12 -7.93 -15.62 -9.66
CA PRO A 12 -7.91 -14.16 -9.79
C PRO A 12 -6.89 -13.61 -10.80
N ASP A 13 -5.71 -14.24 -10.91
CA ASP A 13 -4.68 -13.80 -11.85
C ASP A 13 -5.03 -14.10 -13.32
N ALA A 14 -5.71 -15.21 -13.58
CA ALA A 14 -6.23 -15.52 -14.91
C ALA A 14 -7.39 -14.58 -15.28
N LEU A 15 -8.28 -14.27 -14.33
CA LEU A 15 -9.34 -13.27 -14.53
C LEU A 15 -8.77 -11.87 -14.83
N ARG A 16 -7.63 -11.50 -14.23
CA ARG A 16 -6.93 -10.25 -14.57
C ARG A 16 -6.43 -10.24 -16.02
N GLN A 17 -5.91 -11.35 -16.51
CA GLN A 17 -5.47 -11.47 -17.91
C GLN A 17 -6.66 -11.35 -18.89
N VAL A 18 -7.79 -11.98 -18.57
CA VAL A 18 -9.03 -11.85 -19.36
C VAL A 18 -9.49 -10.39 -19.41
N ARG A 19 -9.50 -9.69 -18.26
CA ARG A 19 -9.87 -8.27 -18.22
C ARG A 19 -8.90 -7.39 -19.02
N ALA A 20 -7.60 -7.68 -18.96
CA ALA A 20 -6.60 -6.94 -19.73
C ALA A 20 -6.84 -7.06 -21.24
N ALA A 21 -7.18 -8.27 -21.73
CA ALA A 21 -7.41 -8.53 -23.15
C ALA A 21 -8.56 -7.70 -23.76
N TYR A 22 -9.65 -7.48 -23.01
CA TYR A 22 -10.77 -6.66 -23.48
C TYR A 22 -10.54 -5.15 -23.27
N ASN A 23 -9.87 -4.77 -22.17
CA ASN A 23 -9.61 -3.35 -21.85
C ASN A 23 -8.57 -2.70 -22.77
N GLU A 24 -7.55 -3.45 -23.23
CA GLU A 24 -6.50 -2.94 -24.12
C GLU A 24 -7.07 -2.32 -25.41
N HIS A 25 -8.24 -2.78 -25.84
CA HIS A 25 -8.88 -2.36 -27.09
C HIS A 25 -10.25 -1.70 -26.90
N GLN A 26 -10.54 -1.23 -25.68
CA GLN A 26 -11.77 -0.51 -25.32
C GLN A 26 -13.06 -1.31 -25.56
N PHE A 27 -13.00 -2.65 -25.53
CA PHE A 27 -14.19 -3.48 -25.60
C PHE A 27 -14.84 -3.57 -24.21
N PRO A 28 -16.10 -3.14 -24.03
CA PRO A 28 -16.74 -3.16 -22.72
C PRO A 28 -16.96 -4.60 -22.22
N ILE A 29 -16.42 -4.92 -21.05
CA ILE A 29 -16.51 -6.27 -20.47
C ILE A 29 -17.96 -6.65 -20.15
N GLU A 30 -18.81 -5.67 -19.90
CA GLU A 30 -20.25 -5.80 -19.71
C GLU A 30 -20.90 -6.42 -20.95
N VAL A 31 -20.47 -6.02 -22.15
CA VAL A 31 -20.99 -6.59 -23.41
C VAL A 31 -20.54 -8.04 -23.54
N ARG A 32 -19.28 -8.36 -23.21
CA ARG A 32 -18.78 -9.75 -23.18
C ARG A 32 -19.61 -10.61 -22.22
N HIS A 33 -19.95 -10.07 -21.05
CA HIS A 33 -20.72 -10.77 -20.03
C HIS A 33 -22.19 -10.97 -20.44
N TYR A 34 -22.85 -9.91 -20.89
CA TYR A 34 -24.28 -9.93 -21.17
C TYR A 34 -24.65 -10.50 -22.54
N MET A 35 -23.76 -10.43 -23.52
CA MET A 35 -23.91 -11.02 -24.85
C MET A 35 -23.15 -12.33 -25.00
N ALA A 36 -22.69 -12.94 -23.90
CA ALA A 36 -21.85 -14.12 -23.92
C ALA A 36 -22.41 -15.24 -24.80
N THR A 37 -23.68 -15.60 -24.61
CA THR A 37 -24.36 -16.66 -25.38
C THR A 37 -24.41 -16.34 -26.87
N TRP A 38 -24.67 -15.08 -27.24
CA TRP A 38 -24.74 -14.67 -28.63
C TRP A 38 -23.34 -14.68 -29.28
N ILE A 39 -22.35 -14.09 -28.61
CA ILE A 39 -20.97 -14.03 -29.09
C ILE A 39 -20.41 -15.44 -29.31
N GLU A 40 -20.63 -16.34 -28.36
CA GLU A 40 -20.19 -17.73 -28.42
C GLU A 40 -20.94 -18.53 -29.49
N SER A 41 -22.24 -18.24 -29.73
CA SER A 41 -22.98 -18.88 -30.83
C SER A 41 -22.43 -18.54 -32.23
N LYS A 42 -21.71 -17.42 -32.34
CA LYS A 42 -21.07 -16.93 -33.56
C LYS A 42 -19.57 -17.27 -33.62
N MET A 43 -19.05 -18.06 -32.68
CA MET A 43 -17.62 -18.40 -32.55
C MET A 43 -16.97 -18.93 -33.84
N THR A 44 -17.67 -19.78 -34.60
CA THR A 44 -17.18 -20.28 -35.90
C THR A 44 -16.98 -19.14 -36.90
N HIS A 45 -17.89 -18.17 -36.94
CA HIS A 45 -17.81 -17.00 -37.82
C HIS A 45 -16.65 -16.08 -37.42
N TRP A 46 -16.40 -15.86 -36.12
CA TRP A 46 -15.24 -15.10 -35.65
C TRP A 46 -13.91 -15.78 -36.02
N SER A 47 -13.86 -17.13 -36.00
CA SER A 47 -12.65 -17.89 -36.31
C SER A 47 -12.29 -17.89 -37.80
N GLU A 48 -13.28 -17.91 -38.70
CA GLU A 48 -13.12 -17.99 -40.15
C GLU A 48 -12.77 -16.64 -40.81
N LEU A 49 -13.06 -15.52 -40.13
CA LEU A 49 -12.71 -14.20 -40.63
C LEU A 49 -11.21 -13.93 -40.49
N ASP A 50 -10.55 -13.84 -41.63
CA ASP A 50 -9.19 -13.31 -41.78
C ASP A 50 -9.19 -11.77 -41.85
N ALA A 51 -8.47 -11.14 -40.91
CA ALA A 51 -8.27 -9.70 -40.82
C ALA A 51 -7.57 -9.09 -42.05
N ASN A 52 -6.79 -9.90 -42.77
CA ASN A 52 -6.00 -9.46 -43.92
C ASN A 52 -6.71 -9.68 -45.28
N ASN A 53 -7.92 -10.27 -45.29
CA ASN A 53 -8.68 -10.52 -46.50
C ASN A 53 -9.74 -9.43 -46.74
N PRO A 54 -9.60 -8.59 -47.78
CA PRO A 54 -10.57 -7.53 -48.07
C PRO A 54 -11.99 -8.03 -48.35
N GLY A 55 -12.14 -9.28 -48.81
CA GLY A 55 -13.44 -9.92 -49.07
C GLY A 55 -14.26 -10.20 -47.80
N HIS A 56 -13.65 -10.14 -46.62
CA HIS A 56 -14.29 -10.39 -45.33
C HIS A 56 -14.87 -9.13 -44.68
N ALA A 57 -14.59 -7.93 -45.21
CA ALA A 57 -15.06 -6.67 -44.63
C ALA A 57 -16.60 -6.56 -44.60
N GLN A 58 -17.29 -7.07 -45.62
CA GLN A 58 -18.76 -7.08 -45.65
C GLN A 58 -19.37 -8.01 -44.59
N PHE A 59 -18.75 -9.17 -44.35
CA PHE A 59 -19.18 -10.10 -43.30
C PHE A 59 -18.93 -9.52 -41.91
N ALA A 60 -17.81 -8.84 -41.71
CA ALA A 60 -17.53 -8.15 -40.46
C ALA A 60 -18.54 -7.02 -40.20
N HIS A 61 -18.90 -6.22 -41.21
CA HIS A 61 -19.97 -5.23 -41.08
C HIS A 61 -21.32 -5.86 -40.69
N SER A 62 -21.69 -7.00 -41.29
CA SER A 62 -22.90 -7.74 -40.91
C SER A 62 -22.86 -8.16 -39.44
N LEU A 63 -21.73 -8.70 -38.96
CA LEU A 63 -21.57 -9.12 -37.58
C LEU A 63 -21.65 -7.96 -36.58
N VAL A 64 -21.07 -6.79 -36.90
CA VAL A 64 -21.22 -5.60 -36.03
C VAL A 64 -22.68 -5.16 -35.96
N ALA A 65 -23.38 -5.16 -37.10
CA ALA A 65 -24.80 -4.79 -37.15
C ALA A 65 -25.68 -5.78 -36.37
N GLU A 66 -25.44 -7.08 -36.49
CA GLU A 66 -26.15 -8.12 -35.72
C GLU A 66 -25.87 -7.99 -34.21
N LEU A 67 -24.62 -7.72 -33.81
CA LEU A 67 -24.28 -7.50 -32.39
C LEU A 67 -25.02 -6.27 -31.83
N LEU A 68 -25.04 -5.17 -32.58
CA LEU A 68 -25.79 -3.97 -32.18
C LEU A 68 -27.28 -4.26 -32.03
N GLN A 69 -27.87 -5.00 -32.96
CA GLN A 69 -29.27 -5.40 -32.89
C GLN A 69 -29.57 -6.27 -31.66
N GLU A 70 -28.64 -7.16 -31.28
CA GLU A 70 -28.78 -8.00 -30.09
C GLU A 70 -28.72 -7.15 -28.80
N ILE A 71 -27.78 -6.21 -28.71
CA ILE A 71 -27.65 -5.30 -27.57
C ILE A 71 -28.91 -4.42 -27.45
N GLU A 72 -29.40 -3.86 -28.56
CA GLU A 72 -30.65 -3.08 -28.60
C GLU A 72 -31.87 -3.92 -28.23
N GLY A 73 -31.90 -5.19 -28.64
CA GLY A 73 -32.91 -6.16 -28.24
C GLY A 73 -32.94 -6.35 -26.72
N LYS A 74 -31.78 -6.50 -26.09
CA LYS A 74 -31.64 -6.64 -24.63
C LYS A 74 -32.04 -5.35 -23.89
N LEU A 75 -31.64 -4.18 -24.42
CA LEU A 75 -31.99 -2.87 -23.86
C LEU A 75 -33.51 -2.62 -23.79
N LYS A 76 -34.33 -3.26 -24.63
CA LYS A 76 -35.80 -3.14 -24.58
C LYS A 76 -36.43 -3.81 -23.36
N HIS A 77 -35.75 -4.81 -22.79
CA HIS A 77 -36.27 -5.61 -21.68
C HIS A 77 -35.47 -5.42 -20.38
N GLU A 78 -34.39 -4.62 -20.41
CA GLU A 78 -33.55 -4.36 -19.24
C GLU A 78 -34.16 -3.33 -18.30
N THR A 79 -34.41 -3.73 -17.05
CA THR A 79 -35.01 -2.90 -16.00
C THR A 79 -33.97 -2.28 -15.08
N ASP A 80 -32.75 -2.84 -15.01
CA ASP A 80 -31.68 -2.28 -14.18
C ASP A 80 -31.10 -1.00 -14.82
N PHE A 81 -31.22 0.12 -14.11
CA PHE A 81 -30.82 1.44 -14.62
C PHE A 81 -29.31 1.51 -14.94
N LEU A 82 -28.46 0.93 -14.10
CA LEU A 82 -27.01 1.02 -14.26
C LEU A 82 -26.55 0.18 -15.45
N MET A 83 -27.04 -1.04 -15.55
CA MET A 83 -26.77 -1.94 -16.66
C MET A 83 -27.28 -1.36 -17.98
N ARG A 84 -28.48 -0.78 -17.97
CA ARG A 84 -29.05 -0.08 -19.13
C ARG A 84 -28.14 1.05 -19.61
N ALA A 85 -27.70 1.93 -18.69
CA ALA A 85 -26.80 3.03 -19.03
C ALA A 85 -25.46 2.53 -19.62
N ARG A 86 -24.90 1.45 -19.07
CA ARG A 86 -23.65 0.84 -19.58
C ARG A 86 -23.80 0.23 -20.96
N LEU A 87 -24.91 -0.46 -21.23
CA LEU A 87 -25.17 -1.03 -22.55
C LEU A 87 -25.50 0.05 -23.60
N GLU A 88 -26.17 1.15 -23.22
CA GLU A 88 -26.38 2.33 -24.08
C GLU A 88 -25.06 3.03 -24.44
N GLU A 89 -24.16 3.19 -23.47
CA GLU A 89 -22.79 3.69 -23.67
C GLU A 89 -22.01 2.77 -24.63
N ALA A 90 -22.12 1.45 -24.43
CA ALA A 90 -21.50 0.47 -25.30
C ALA A 90 -22.04 0.56 -26.75
N CYS A 91 -23.35 0.64 -26.97
CA CYS A 91 -23.93 0.84 -28.31
C CYS A 91 -23.34 2.06 -29.02
N THR A 92 -23.22 3.19 -28.31
CA THR A 92 -22.63 4.41 -28.85
C THR A 92 -21.16 4.21 -29.22
N LEU A 93 -20.40 3.52 -28.37
CA LEU A 93 -19.01 3.15 -28.64
C LEU A 93 -18.92 2.24 -29.88
N PHE A 94 -19.75 1.21 -30.01
CA PHE A 94 -19.70 0.32 -31.17
C PHE A 94 -20.02 1.05 -32.48
N GLN A 95 -21.04 1.91 -32.45
CA GLN A 95 -21.43 2.71 -33.61
C GLN A 95 -20.34 3.70 -34.04
N THR A 96 -19.63 4.32 -33.10
CA THR A 96 -18.60 5.32 -33.41
C THR A 96 -17.25 4.71 -33.77
N HIS A 97 -16.83 3.64 -33.09
CA HIS A 97 -15.47 3.10 -33.18
C HIS A 97 -15.34 1.90 -34.11
N TYR A 98 -16.39 1.08 -34.29
CA TYR A 98 -16.31 -0.15 -35.06
C TYR A 98 -17.16 -0.15 -36.34
N SER A 99 -18.08 0.80 -36.52
CA SER A 99 -18.79 0.96 -37.81
C SER A 99 -17.86 1.36 -38.95
N SER A 100 -16.83 2.15 -38.69
CA SER A 100 -15.82 2.57 -39.68
C SER A 100 -14.70 1.55 -39.85
N ASN A 101 -14.47 0.68 -38.86
CA ASN A 101 -13.46 -0.37 -38.89
C ASN A 101 -13.97 -1.66 -38.18
N PRO A 102 -14.80 -2.48 -38.86
CA PRO A 102 -15.43 -3.65 -38.25
C PRO A 102 -14.43 -4.78 -37.98
N MET A 103 -13.31 -4.80 -38.72
CA MET A 103 -12.27 -5.82 -38.58
C MET A 103 -11.50 -5.67 -37.26
N ALA A 104 -11.39 -4.45 -36.72
CA ALA A 104 -10.85 -4.23 -35.39
C ALA A 104 -11.69 -4.98 -34.34
N LEU A 105 -13.02 -4.90 -34.43
CA LEU A 105 -13.90 -5.60 -33.50
C LEU A 105 -13.75 -7.12 -33.58
N VAL A 106 -13.73 -7.66 -34.80
CA VAL A 106 -13.51 -9.10 -35.05
C VAL A 106 -12.20 -9.56 -34.40
N THR A 107 -11.13 -8.78 -34.56
CA THR A 107 -9.82 -9.11 -33.99
C THR A 107 -9.85 -9.13 -32.46
N ILE A 108 -10.51 -8.16 -31.83
CA ILE A 108 -10.62 -8.05 -30.39
C ILE A 108 -11.40 -9.23 -29.80
N VAL A 109 -12.58 -9.53 -30.35
CA VAL A 109 -13.43 -10.64 -29.89
C VAL A 109 -12.71 -11.97 -30.09
N LYS A 110 -12.04 -12.16 -31.23
CA LYS A 110 -11.26 -13.37 -31.51
C LYS A 110 -10.09 -13.54 -30.53
N ASN A 111 -9.34 -12.47 -30.26
CA ASN A 111 -8.23 -12.50 -29.29
C ASN A 111 -8.74 -12.79 -27.87
N GLY A 112 -9.79 -12.10 -27.44
CA GLY A 112 -10.42 -12.31 -26.13
C GLY A 112 -10.89 -13.75 -25.93
N LEU A 113 -11.63 -14.32 -26.89
CA LEU A 113 -12.09 -15.70 -26.83
C LEU A 113 -10.92 -16.71 -26.82
N ASN A 114 -9.87 -16.48 -27.60
CA ASN A 114 -8.69 -17.34 -27.61
C ASN A 114 -7.98 -17.32 -26.25
N ILE A 115 -7.84 -16.15 -25.63
CA ILE A 115 -7.23 -16.02 -24.30
C ILE A 115 -8.08 -16.74 -23.25
N GLU A 116 -9.40 -16.57 -23.28
CA GLU A 116 -10.32 -17.29 -22.37
C GLU A 116 -10.16 -18.81 -22.48
N ILE A 117 -10.18 -19.35 -23.70
CA ILE A 117 -10.06 -20.79 -23.95
C ILE A 117 -8.70 -21.33 -23.50
N ASN A 118 -7.62 -20.62 -23.82
CA ASN A 118 -6.28 -21.03 -23.41
C ASN A 118 -6.14 -21.06 -21.89
N LEU A 119 -6.68 -20.06 -21.18
CA LEU A 119 -6.63 -20.02 -19.71
C LEU A 119 -7.49 -21.10 -19.08
N ILE A 120 -8.66 -21.40 -19.65
CA ILE A 120 -9.49 -22.53 -19.23
C ILE A 120 -8.74 -23.86 -19.42
N GLN A 121 -8.15 -24.09 -20.58
CA GLN A 121 -7.38 -25.31 -20.85
C GLN A 121 -6.17 -25.45 -19.93
N GLN A 122 -5.42 -24.37 -19.68
CA GLN A 122 -4.30 -24.38 -18.73
C GLN A 122 -4.77 -24.71 -17.31
N HIS A 123 -5.90 -24.14 -16.89
CA HIS A 123 -6.48 -24.42 -15.58
C HIS A 123 -6.97 -25.88 -15.47
N GLU A 124 -7.63 -26.41 -16.50
CA GLU A 124 -8.05 -27.81 -16.57
C GLU A 124 -6.85 -28.77 -16.54
N MET A 125 -5.77 -28.45 -17.26
CA MET A 125 -4.53 -29.24 -17.24
C MET A 125 -3.89 -29.27 -15.85
N LEU A 126 -3.85 -28.14 -15.14
CA LEU A 126 -3.35 -28.07 -13.76
C LEU A 126 -4.21 -28.88 -12.78
N MET A 127 -5.53 -28.94 -13.00
CA MET A 127 -6.46 -29.71 -12.18
C MET A 127 -6.44 -31.22 -12.51
N SER A 128 -6.15 -31.59 -13.76
CA SER A 128 -6.06 -32.98 -14.23
C SER A 128 -4.67 -33.62 -14.07
N GLY A 129 -3.61 -32.82 -13.90
CA GLY A 129 -2.20 -33.26 -13.85
C GLY A 129 -1.77 -34.00 -12.58
N GLY A 130 -2.70 -34.38 -11.70
CA GLY A 130 -2.44 -35.13 -10.47
C GLY A 130 -2.18 -36.64 -10.66
N VAL A 131 -2.29 -37.18 -11.88
CA VAL A 131 -2.00 -38.60 -12.16
C VAL A 131 -1.27 -38.76 -13.49
N ALA A 132 -0.09 -39.38 -13.42
CA ALA A 132 0.78 -39.90 -14.49
C ALA A 132 1.89 -38.98 -15.05
N GLY A 133 3.12 -39.27 -14.56
CA GLY A 133 4.29 -39.56 -15.41
C GLY A 133 4.82 -38.45 -16.31
N GLY A 134 5.92 -37.83 -15.89
CA GLY A 134 6.58 -36.76 -16.64
C GLY A 134 7.15 -37.19 -17.99
N VAL A 135 7.10 -36.25 -18.94
CA VAL A 135 8.12 -36.01 -19.98
C VAL A 135 8.02 -34.53 -20.36
N THR A 136 9.15 -33.82 -20.35
CA THR A 136 9.32 -32.44 -20.86
C THR A 136 9.12 -32.39 -22.39
N PRO A 137 8.52 -31.33 -22.97
CA PRO A 137 8.62 -31.12 -24.41
C PRO A 137 9.90 -30.34 -24.73
N VAL A 138 10.88 -31.04 -25.31
CA VAL A 138 12.02 -30.44 -26.02
C VAL A 138 11.62 -30.18 -27.47
N ALA A 139 12.01 -29.00 -27.96
CA ALA A 139 11.76 -28.50 -29.30
C ALA A 139 12.21 -29.47 -30.41
N ALA A 140 11.37 -29.56 -31.44
CA ALA A 140 11.61 -30.37 -32.63
C ALA A 140 12.55 -29.66 -33.62
N THR A 141 13.70 -30.29 -33.90
CA THR A 141 14.38 -30.19 -35.20
C THR A 141 15.06 -31.52 -35.52
N GLY A 142 14.61 -32.16 -36.61
CA GLY A 142 15.50 -32.82 -37.57
C GLY A 142 15.96 -34.26 -37.34
N VAL A 143 15.40 -35.15 -38.18
CA VAL A 143 16.08 -36.24 -38.91
C VAL A 143 16.61 -37.46 -38.13
N GLY A 144 15.85 -38.57 -38.23
CA GLY A 144 16.30 -39.79 -38.92
C GLY A 144 17.07 -40.88 -38.15
N VAL A 145 16.54 -42.11 -38.31
CA VAL A 145 17.24 -43.42 -38.42
C VAL A 145 17.25 -44.34 -37.18
N ASN A 146 16.37 -45.35 -37.27
CA ASN A 146 16.47 -46.79 -36.97
C ASN A 146 17.28 -47.38 -35.79
N ASN A 147 16.57 -48.33 -35.15
CA ASN A 147 16.95 -49.70 -34.77
C ASN A 147 17.34 -50.04 -33.31
N ASN A 148 16.40 -50.79 -32.70
CA ASN A 148 16.53 -52.13 -32.10
C ASN A 148 17.44 -52.43 -30.90
N ASN A 149 16.78 -53.15 -29.98
CA ASN A 149 17.24 -54.28 -29.15
C ASN A 149 17.71 -54.05 -27.70
N MET A 150 16.78 -54.42 -26.79
CA MET A 150 16.86 -55.53 -25.83
C MET A 150 18.12 -55.72 -24.95
N SER A 151 17.84 -55.60 -23.64
CA SER A 151 18.03 -56.63 -22.60
C SER A 151 19.37 -56.77 -21.85
N ASN A 152 19.20 -56.71 -20.52
CA ASN A 152 19.62 -57.68 -19.49
C ASN A 152 20.86 -57.43 -18.59
N ASN A 153 20.57 -57.70 -17.30
CA ASN A 153 21.37 -58.28 -16.21
C ASN A 153 22.42 -57.43 -15.48
N ILE A 154 22.27 -57.16 -14.16
CA ILE A 154 22.36 -58.01 -12.93
C ILE A 154 23.80 -58.18 -12.42
N GLY A 155 24.00 -57.84 -11.12
CA GLY A 155 25.13 -58.25 -10.25
C GLY A 155 25.47 -57.13 -9.24
N VAL A 156 24.94 -57.07 -8.00
CA VAL A 156 25.04 -57.93 -6.79
C VAL A 156 26.37 -57.78 -6.00
N MET A 157 26.22 -57.21 -4.79
CA MET A 157 26.94 -57.37 -3.51
C MET A 157 28.28 -56.69 -3.18
N GLY A 158 28.24 -55.92 -2.08
CA GLY A 158 29.39 -55.60 -1.22
C GLY A 158 29.11 -54.46 -0.22
N SER A 159 28.90 -54.78 1.06
CA SER A 159 28.82 -53.88 2.25
C SER A 159 29.55 -54.57 3.41
N PRO A 160 29.84 -53.95 4.58
CA PRO A 160 29.60 -52.57 5.05
C PRO A 160 30.85 -51.91 5.72
N VAL A 161 30.72 -50.67 6.23
CA VAL A 161 31.12 -50.22 7.61
C VAL A 161 31.05 -48.68 7.75
N ALA A 162 30.31 -48.23 8.79
CA ALA A 162 30.30 -46.95 9.54
C ALA A 162 30.09 -45.61 8.77
N ALA A 163 28.94 -44.92 8.78
CA ALA A 163 28.01 -44.42 9.82
C ALA A 163 28.49 -43.16 10.61
N ALA A 164 27.99 -41.98 10.21
CA ALA A 164 27.63 -40.86 11.09
C ALA A 164 26.44 -40.08 10.47
N PRO A 165 25.48 -39.54 11.26
CA PRO A 165 24.10 -39.32 10.82
C PRO A 165 23.76 -37.85 10.52
N GLY A 166 23.00 -37.59 9.44
CA GLY A 166 22.53 -36.24 9.14
C GLY A 166 21.55 -36.08 7.98
N ALA A 167 20.77 -37.11 7.61
CA ALA A 167 19.88 -37.03 6.43
C ALA A 167 18.58 -37.85 6.55
N ALA A 168 17.96 -37.90 7.74
CA ALA A 168 16.69 -38.61 7.97
C ALA A 168 15.52 -37.70 8.41
N ALA A 169 15.62 -36.37 8.21
CA ALA A 169 14.55 -35.43 8.56
C ALA A 169 13.77 -34.86 7.34
N MET A 170 14.15 -35.18 6.10
CA MET A 170 13.52 -34.60 4.90
C MET A 170 12.57 -35.52 4.11
N ALA A 171 12.40 -36.78 4.52
CA ALA A 171 11.57 -37.74 3.76
C ALA A 171 10.19 -38.05 4.38
N ALA A 172 9.81 -37.41 5.49
CA ALA A 172 8.50 -37.57 6.12
C ALA A 172 7.51 -36.42 5.82
N ALA A 173 7.90 -35.44 5.00
CA ALA A 173 7.09 -34.26 4.68
C ALA A 173 6.38 -34.34 3.30
N ALA A 174 6.33 -35.51 2.68
CA ALA A 174 5.74 -35.70 1.35
C ALA A 174 4.58 -36.71 1.38
N GLN A 175 3.64 -36.54 2.33
CA GLN A 175 2.35 -37.25 2.31
C GLN A 175 1.27 -36.60 3.19
N VAL A 176 1.19 -35.27 3.18
CA VAL A 176 -0.03 -34.57 3.59
C VAL A 176 -0.69 -34.10 2.30
N GLY A 177 -1.77 -34.77 1.91
CA GLY A 177 -2.62 -34.28 0.83
C GLY A 177 -3.00 -32.84 1.14
N MET A 178 -2.85 -31.94 0.18
CA MET A 178 -3.38 -30.60 0.28
C MET A 178 -4.91 -30.70 0.41
N MET A 179 -5.38 -30.75 1.65
CA MET A 179 -6.68 -30.20 1.98
C MET A 179 -6.67 -28.74 1.50
N PRO A 180 -7.76 -28.23 0.91
CA PRO A 180 -7.83 -26.81 0.61
C PRO A 180 -7.57 -26.08 1.92
N VAL A 181 -6.55 -25.22 1.96
CA VAL A 181 -6.32 -24.31 3.08
C VAL A 181 -7.65 -23.59 3.26
N LYS A 182 -8.35 -23.86 4.36
CA LYS A 182 -9.59 -23.14 4.65
C LYS A 182 -9.22 -21.66 4.67
N ASP A 183 -10.00 -20.85 3.96
CA ASP A 183 -9.82 -19.40 3.96
C ASP A 183 -9.84 -18.93 5.43
N THR A 184 -8.80 -18.20 5.85
CA THR A 184 -8.66 -17.67 7.23
C THR A 184 -9.93 -16.98 7.70
N ASN A 185 -10.62 -16.27 6.80
CA ASN A 185 -11.90 -15.64 7.10
C ASN A 185 -12.97 -16.67 7.49
N THR A 186 -13.06 -17.78 6.76
CA THR A 186 -14.01 -18.86 7.06
C THR A 186 -13.69 -19.50 8.42
N GLU A 187 -12.42 -19.75 8.72
CA GLU A 187 -12.03 -20.32 10.01
C GLU A 187 -12.36 -19.40 11.19
N ILE A 188 -12.09 -18.09 11.07
CA ILE A 188 -12.41 -17.12 12.13
C ILE A 188 -13.92 -17.03 12.32
N LEU A 189 -14.71 -17.01 11.24
CA LEU A 189 -16.17 -17.00 11.31
C LEU A 189 -16.74 -18.27 11.93
N GLU A 190 -16.19 -19.46 11.62
CA GLU A 190 -16.58 -20.73 12.27
C GLU A 190 -16.31 -20.70 13.79
N LEU A 191 -15.17 -20.17 14.21
CA LEU A 191 -14.82 -20.02 15.63
C LEU A 191 -15.73 -19.00 16.34
N LEU A 192 -16.06 -17.88 15.69
CA LEU A 192 -17.01 -16.89 16.19
C LEU A 192 -18.41 -17.47 16.35
N ALA A 193 -18.88 -18.24 15.37
CA ALA A 193 -20.18 -18.92 15.44
C ALA A 193 -20.21 -19.90 16.62
N THR A 194 -19.17 -20.74 16.76
CA THR A 194 -19.04 -21.69 17.87
C THR A 194 -19.10 -21.00 19.25
N LEU A 195 -18.39 -19.88 19.40
CA LEU A 195 -18.39 -19.11 20.64
C LEU A 195 -19.72 -18.38 20.89
N THR A 196 -20.40 -17.95 19.83
CA THR A 196 -21.74 -17.35 19.91
C THR A 196 -22.75 -18.37 20.43
N ASP A 197 -22.77 -19.57 19.87
CA ASP A 197 -23.64 -20.66 20.30
C ASP A 197 -23.37 -21.04 21.76
N ARG A 198 -22.10 -21.23 22.11
CA ARG A 198 -21.66 -21.54 23.48
C ARG A 198 -22.06 -20.45 24.48
N THR A 199 -22.00 -19.19 24.09
CA THR A 199 -22.46 -18.05 24.90
C THR A 199 -23.97 -18.06 25.09
N GLY A 200 -24.73 -18.42 24.05
CA GLY A 200 -26.17 -18.62 24.12
C GLY A 200 -26.56 -19.78 25.05
N GLU A 201 -25.83 -20.89 25.02
CA GLU A 201 -26.06 -22.00 25.94
C GLU A 201 -25.79 -21.60 27.40
N SER A 202 -24.69 -20.91 27.68
CA SER A 202 -24.39 -20.41 29.04
C SER A 202 -25.48 -19.45 29.55
N ALA A 203 -26.08 -18.65 28.67
CA ALA A 203 -27.23 -17.81 29.03
C ALA A 203 -28.46 -18.65 29.41
N ASN A 204 -28.72 -19.76 28.71
CA ASN A 204 -29.80 -20.69 29.06
C ASN A 204 -29.54 -21.40 30.38
N ASP A 205 -28.31 -21.86 30.61
CA ASP A 205 -27.87 -22.48 31.87
C ASP A 205 -28.06 -21.51 33.06
N LEU A 206 -27.74 -20.23 32.87
CA LEU A 206 -27.94 -19.18 33.88
C LEU A 206 -29.43 -18.92 34.16
N ARG A 207 -30.28 -18.85 33.13
CA ARG A 207 -31.75 -18.72 33.33
C ARG A 207 -32.33 -19.92 34.07
N TYR A 208 -31.87 -21.12 33.74
CA TYR A 208 -32.29 -22.33 34.43
C TYR A 208 -31.82 -22.32 35.90
N LEU A 209 -30.61 -21.85 36.17
CA LEU A 209 -30.10 -21.67 37.53
C LEU A 209 -30.98 -20.68 38.34
N GLU A 210 -31.41 -19.58 37.73
CA GLU A 210 -32.35 -18.61 38.35
C GLU A 210 -33.69 -19.28 38.71
N GLN A 211 -34.28 -20.06 37.80
CA GLN A 211 -35.53 -20.80 38.04
C GLN A 211 -35.39 -21.82 39.19
N GLU A 212 -34.29 -22.58 39.22
CA GLU A 212 -34.02 -23.52 40.32
C GLU A 212 -33.83 -22.79 41.66
N GLN A 213 -33.19 -21.61 41.64
CA GLN A 213 -33.01 -20.79 42.83
C GLN A 213 -34.35 -20.24 43.35
N GLU A 214 -35.25 -19.81 42.46
CA GLU A 214 -36.63 -19.41 42.82
C GLU A 214 -37.45 -20.58 43.36
N SER A 215 -37.37 -21.75 42.71
CA SER A 215 -37.97 -22.99 43.17
C SER A 215 -37.48 -23.41 44.56
N PHE A 216 -36.19 -23.21 44.85
CA PHE A 216 -35.62 -23.40 46.18
C PHE A 216 -36.24 -22.43 47.20
N PHE A 217 -36.34 -21.14 46.89
CA PHE A 217 -36.94 -20.16 47.80
C PHE A 217 -38.39 -20.49 48.15
N LEU A 218 -39.17 -20.98 47.19
CA LEU A 218 -40.55 -21.44 47.42
C LEU A 218 -40.60 -22.64 48.37
N SER A 219 -39.83 -23.71 48.09
CA SER A 219 -39.76 -24.87 48.99
C SER A 219 -39.24 -24.49 50.38
N TYR A 220 -38.31 -23.55 50.48
CA TYR A 220 -37.77 -23.07 51.75
C TYR A 220 -38.84 -22.30 52.55
N HIS A 221 -39.64 -21.47 51.88
CA HIS A 221 -40.77 -20.77 52.49
C HIS A 221 -41.83 -21.75 53.00
N ASP A 222 -42.17 -22.78 52.23
CA ASP A 222 -43.14 -23.80 52.65
C ASP A 222 -42.64 -24.62 53.85
N CYS A 223 -41.34 -24.94 53.87
CA CYS A 223 -40.71 -25.64 55.00
C CYS A 223 -40.68 -24.78 56.27
N THR A 224 -40.35 -23.49 56.15
CA THR A 224 -40.37 -22.55 57.30
C THR A 224 -41.78 -22.33 57.83
N LYS A 225 -42.79 -22.23 56.96
CA LYS A 225 -44.21 -22.18 57.35
C LYS A 225 -44.64 -23.45 58.08
N THR A 226 -44.25 -24.62 57.57
CA THR A 226 -44.53 -25.92 58.23
C THR A 226 -43.85 -26.00 59.60
N ASN A 227 -42.61 -25.51 59.73
CA ASN A 227 -41.88 -25.49 60.99
C ASN A 227 -42.51 -24.52 62.01
N ALA A 228 -42.98 -23.35 61.58
CA ALA A 228 -43.71 -22.41 62.45
C ALA A 228 -45.05 -22.97 62.95
N GLN A 229 -45.79 -23.67 62.09
CA GLN A 229 -47.01 -24.39 62.48
C GLN A 229 -46.72 -25.48 63.51
N LEU A 230 -45.63 -26.23 63.30
CA LEU A 230 -45.16 -27.25 64.25
C LEU A 230 -44.86 -26.61 65.61
N SER A 231 -44.02 -25.57 65.65
CA SER A 231 -43.64 -24.88 66.89
C SER A 231 -44.83 -24.33 67.68
N HIS A 232 -45.85 -23.80 66.98
CA HIS A 232 -47.08 -23.33 67.62
C HIS A 232 -47.88 -24.47 68.26
N LEU A 233 -47.99 -25.61 67.59
CA LEU A 233 -48.76 -26.77 68.08
C LEU A 233 -48.04 -27.52 69.20
N THR A 234 -46.70 -27.60 69.18
CA THR A 234 -45.91 -28.24 70.25
C THR A 234 -45.92 -27.44 71.56
N GLY A 235 -46.23 -26.14 71.51
CA GLY A 235 -46.38 -25.29 72.70
C GLY A 235 -47.71 -25.46 73.45
N GLN A 236 -48.70 -26.14 72.86
CA GLN A 236 -49.98 -26.46 73.51
C GLN A 236 -49.89 -27.85 74.15
N GLN A 237 -50.30 -28.01 75.42
CA GLN A 237 -50.24 -29.34 76.07
C GLN A 237 -51.09 -30.37 75.28
N PRO A 238 -50.54 -31.55 74.96
CA PRO A 238 -51.21 -32.53 74.11
C PRO A 238 -52.31 -33.25 74.88
N SER A 239 -53.54 -32.74 74.82
CA SER A 239 -54.70 -33.33 75.51
C SER A 239 -55.56 -34.25 74.64
N THR A 240 -55.44 -34.18 73.30
CA THR A 240 -56.33 -34.89 72.36
C THR A 240 -55.52 -35.75 71.37
N GLN A 241 -55.93 -37.01 71.13
CA GLN A 241 -55.25 -37.93 70.18
C GLN A 241 -55.12 -37.34 68.77
N GLN A 242 -56.10 -36.58 68.30
CA GLN A 242 -56.05 -35.87 67.01
C GLN A 242 -54.90 -34.86 66.91
N LEU A 243 -54.56 -34.18 68.02
CA LEU A 243 -53.48 -33.19 68.06
C LEU A 243 -52.11 -33.87 67.93
N GLN A 244 -51.93 -35.03 68.58
CA GLN A 244 -50.71 -35.83 68.46
C GLN A 244 -50.50 -36.38 67.04
N GLU A 245 -51.57 -36.83 66.38
CA GLU A 245 -51.51 -37.31 64.99
C GLU A 245 -51.20 -36.18 63.99
N MET A 246 -51.75 -34.98 64.24
CA MET A 246 -51.46 -33.79 63.45
C MET A 246 -50.00 -33.34 63.57
N ILE A 247 -49.43 -33.37 64.79
CA ILE A 247 -48.00 -33.09 65.02
C ILE A 247 -47.13 -34.09 64.26
N ARG A 248 -47.40 -35.40 64.37
CA ARG A 248 -46.62 -36.44 63.69
C ARG A 248 -46.66 -36.31 62.16
N ASN A 249 -47.80 -35.92 61.60
CA ASN A 249 -47.93 -35.67 60.16
C ASN A 249 -47.12 -34.44 59.71
N LEU A 250 -47.10 -33.37 60.52
CA LEU A 250 -46.28 -32.18 60.24
C LEU A 250 -44.78 -32.47 60.39
N GLU A 251 -44.36 -33.30 61.34
CA GLU A 251 -42.97 -33.76 61.47
C GLU A 251 -42.53 -34.55 60.24
N LYS A 252 -43.37 -35.47 59.75
CA LYS A 252 -43.09 -36.21 58.52
C LYS A 252 -43.01 -35.27 57.31
N LYS A 253 -43.93 -34.31 57.21
CA LYS A 253 -43.92 -33.30 56.13
C LYS A 253 -42.66 -32.43 56.19
N LYS A 254 -42.23 -32.01 57.38
CA LYS A 254 -40.98 -31.28 57.61
C LYS A 254 -39.78 -32.11 57.16
N GLN A 255 -39.68 -33.37 57.56
CA GLN A 255 -38.56 -34.25 57.20
C GLN A 255 -38.43 -34.44 55.69
N ILE A 256 -39.56 -34.62 54.98
CA ILE A 256 -39.59 -34.69 53.52
C ILE A 256 -39.15 -33.37 52.89
N GLY A 257 -39.65 -32.24 53.40
CA GLY A 257 -39.27 -30.91 52.90
C GLY A 257 -37.79 -30.59 53.11
N GLU A 258 -37.22 -30.93 54.26
CA GLU A 258 -35.78 -30.77 54.55
C GLU A 258 -34.91 -31.64 53.63
N GLN A 259 -35.36 -32.87 53.34
CA GLN A 259 -34.68 -33.76 52.39
C GLN A 259 -34.72 -33.18 50.96
N GLU A 260 -35.88 -32.67 50.52
CA GLU A 260 -36.01 -32.00 49.21
C GLU A 260 -35.09 -30.77 49.12
N LEU A 261 -35.04 -29.94 50.16
CA LEU A 261 -34.17 -28.76 50.21
C LEU A 261 -32.69 -29.15 50.14
N SER A 262 -32.26 -30.21 50.82
CA SER A 262 -30.88 -30.71 50.76
C SER A 262 -30.47 -31.15 49.34
N VAL A 263 -31.38 -31.83 48.63
CA VAL A 263 -31.18 -32.21 47.22
C VAL A 263 -31.09 -30.96 46.34
N LYS A 264 -31.99 -29.98 46.51
CA LYS A 264 -31.95 -28.72 45.74
C LYS A 264 -30.66 -27.93 45.99
N VAL A 265 -30.18 -27.83 47.23
CA VAL A 265 -28.91 -27.16 47.57
C VAL A 265 -27.74 -27.83 46.87
N SER A 266 -27.67 -29.16 46.92
CA SER A 266 -26.59 -29.92 46.26
C SER A 266 -26.62 -29.72 44.74
N GLY A 267 -27.82 -29.76 44.14
CA GLY A 267 -28.01 -29.49 42.71
C GLY A 267 -27.62 -28.06 42.30
N LEU A 268 -27.99 -27.05 43.10
CA LEU A 268 -27.62 -25.65 42.87
C LEU A 268 -26.09 -25.45 42.92
N ILE A 269 -25.41 -26.06 43.89
CA ILE A 269 -23.94 -25.98 43.99
C ILE A 269 -23.29 -26.61 42.76
N GLN A 270 -23.72 -27.82 42.36
CA GLN A 270 -23.16 -28.51 41.20
C GLN A 270 -23.35 -27.71 39.91
N ARG A 271 -24.55 -27.13 39.71
CA ARG A 271 -24.83 -26.29 38.53
C ARG A 271 -24.02 -25.00 38.52
N ARG A 272 -23.82 -24.36 39.68
CA ARG A 272 -22.93 -23.17 39.78
C ARG A 272 -21.51 -23.49 39.36
N ILE A 273 -20.95 -24.61 39.83
CA ILE A 273 -19.60 -25.05 39.46
C ILE A 273 -19.52 -25.28 37.95
N ALA A 274 -20.44 -26.07 37.39
CA ALA A 274 -20.47 -26.36 35.96
C ALA A 274 -20.59 -25.09 35.09
N LEU A 275 -21.40 -24.11 35.51
CA LEU A 275 -21.53 -22.84 34.80
C LEU A 275 -20.23 -22.02 34.86
N VAL A 276 -19.58 -21.96 36.01
CA VAL A 276 -18.29 -21.25 36.18
C VAL A 276 -17.19 -21.89 35.32
N GLU A 277 -17.09 -23.22 35.30
CA GLU A 277 -16.15 -23.96 34.44
C GLU A 277 -16.43 -23.70 32.96
N LYS A 278 -17.70 -23.73 32.55
CA LYS A 278 -18.11 -23.43 31.17
C LYS A 278 -17.76 -22.01 30.75
N LEU A 279 -17.97 -21.03 31.63
CA LEU A 279 -17.58 -19.63 31.41
C LEU A 279 -16.05 -19.51 31.31
N GLN A 280 -15.29 -20.16 32.18
CA GLN A 280 -13.83 -20.16 32.13
C GLN A 280 -13.30 -20.67 30.78
N GLU A 281 -13.74 -21.85 30.32
CA GLU A 281 -13.34 -22.39 29.02
C GLU A 281 -13.70 -21.44 27.85
N THR A 282 -14.88 -20.80 27.92
CA THR A 282 -15.29 -19.80 26.92
C THR A 282 -14.33 -18.60 26.89
N LEU A 283 -13.89 -18.11 28.04
CA LEU A 283 -12.93 -17.01 28.15
C LEU A 283 -11.54 -17.38 27.61
N GLU A 284 -11.09 -18.62 27.81
CA GLU A 284 -9.83 -19.14 27.27
C GLU A 284 -9.87 -19.20 25.73
N GLN A 285 -10.97 -19.72 25.17
CA GLN A 285 -11.18 -19.75 23.72
C GLN A 285 -11.30 -18.33 23.12
N LEU A 286 -12.03 -17.43 23.79
CA LEU A 286 -12.10 -16.01 23.41
C LEU A 286 -10.72 -15.35 23.40
N THR A 287 -9.87 -15.67 24.37
CA THR A 287 -8.50 -15.13 24.44
C THR A 287 -7.69 -15.56 23.21
N SER A 288 -7.73 -16.84 22.85
CA SER A 288 -7.04 -17.37 21.68
C SER A 288 -7.54 -16.74 20.37
N LEU A 289 -8.86 -16.63 20.21
CA LEU A 289 -9.46 -16.03 19.01
C LEU A 289 -9.13 -14.54 18.91
N GLN A 290 -9.22 -13.79 20.02
CA GLN A 290 -8.87 -12.38 20.05
C GLN A 290 -7.39 -12.16 19.70
N GLN A 291 -6.47 -13.00 20.18
CA GLN A 291 -5.06 -12.95 19.78
C GLN A 291 -4.87 -13.19 18.29
N ARG A 292 -5.58 -14.17 17.70
CA ARG A 292 -5.53 -14.41 16.25
C ARG A 292 -6.01 -13.18 15.47
N VAL A 293 -7.14 -12.59 15.85
CA VAL A 293 -7.71 -11.42 15.15
C VAL A 293 -6.85 -10.16 15.33
N LEU A 294 -6.39 -9.87 16.55
CA LEU A 294 -5.68 -8.62 16.86
C LEU A 294 -4.18 -8.72 16.55
N ASP A 295 -3.52 -9.79 16.94
CA ASP A 295 -2.05 -9.89 16.89
C ASP A 295 -1.54 -10.52 15.60
N GLN A 296 -2.42 -11.11 14.78
CA GLN A 296 -2.05 -11.64 13.46
C GLN A 296 -2.74 -10.86 12.35
N GLU A 297 -4.07 -10.88 12.29
CA GLU A 297 -4.80 -10.30 11.15
C GLU A 297 -4.74 -8.76 11.13
N LEU A 298 -5.00 -8.11 12.26
CA LEU A 298 -4.93 -6.64 12.33
C LEU A 298 -3.49 -6.12 12.21
N ILE A 299 -2.50 -6.82 12.77
CA ILE A 299 -1.08 -6.47 12.59
C ILE A 299 -0.65 -6.67 11.14
N SER A 300 -1.06 -7.76 10.49
CA SER A 300 -0.84 -8.00 9.06
C SER A 300 -1.41 -6.87 8.21
N TRP A 301 -2.66 -6.46 8.48
CA TRP A 301 -3.28 -5.34 7.79
C TRP A 301 -2.52 -4.01 7.98
N LYS A 302 -2.08 -3.70 9.21
CA LYS A 302 -1.23 -2.52 9.48
C LYS A 302 0.09 -2.57 8.73
N ARG A 303 0.71 -3.75 8.62
CA ARG A 303 1.94 -3.95 7.84
C ARG A 303 1.69 -3.75 6.34
N GLU A 304 0.58 -4.24 5.82
CA GLU A 304 0.17 -3.99 4.43
C GLU A 304 -0.04 -2.51 4.16
N GLN A 305 -0.73 -1.79 5.05
CA GLN A 305 -0.92 -0.33 4.98
C GLN A 305 0.42 0.42 4.99
N GLN A 306 1.38 0.00 5.83
CA GLN A 306 2.74 0.55 5.85
C GLN A 306 3.47 0.35 4.51
N MET A 307 3.40 -0.86 3.95
CA MET A 307 4.01 -1.16 2.65
C MET A 307 3.31 -0.43 1.50
N ALA A 308 2.02 -0.12 1.64
CA ALA A 308 1.27 0.72 0.70
C ALA A 308 1.84 2.14 0.61
N GLY A 309 2.42 2.66 1.70
CA GLY A 309 3.16 3.93 1.70
C GLY A 309 4.35 3.95 0.71
N ASN A 310 4.91 2.78 0.41
CA ASN A 310 5.95 2.61 -0.61
C ASN A 310 5.39 2.31 -2.00
N GLY A 311 4.06 2.15 -2.14
CA GLY A 311 3.39 1.92 -3.40
C GLY A 311 2.99 0.46 -3.66
N ARG A 312 3.09 -0.43 -2.66
CA ARG A 312 2.50 -1.78 -2.80
C ARG A 312 0.98 -1.67 -2.94
N PRO A 313 0.34 -2.52 -3.76
CA PRO A 313 -1.11 -2.61 -3.80
C PRO A 313 -1.67 -2.93 -2.41
N PHE A 314 -2.74 -2.25 -2.03
CA PHE A 314 -3.35 -2.36 -0.72
C PHE A 314 -4.85 -2.57 -0.86
N ASN A 315 -5.37 -3.57 -0.16
CA ASN A 315 -6.80 -3.84 -0.11
C ASN A 315 -7.41 -3.12 1.09
N GLU A 316 -7.91 -1.90 0.86
CA GLU A 316 -8.57 -1.10 1.89
C GLU A 316 -9.80 -1.82 2.48
N ASP A 317 -10.51 -2.63 1.68
CA ASP A 317 -11.74 -3.30 2.08
C ASP A 317 -11.52 -4.45 3.08
N ARG A 318 -10.29 -5.00 3.19
CA ARG A 318 -9.96 -6.04 4.20
C ARG A 318 -10.25 -5.56 5.62
N LEU A 319 -10.16 -4.25 5.87
CA LEU A 319 -10.49 -3.68 7.17
C LEU A 319 -11.97 -3.89 7.54
N ASN A 320 -12.87 -3.92 6.56
CA ASN A 320 -14.30 -4.15 6.83
C ASN A 320 -14.55 -5.57 7.32
N THR A 321 -13.82 -6.56 6.80
CA THR A 321 -13.86 -7.94 7.29
C THR A 321 -13.32 -8.03 8.73
N ILE A 322 -12.20 -7.38 9.02
CA ILE A 322 -11.65 -7.32 10.38
C ILE A 322 -12.60 -6.59 11.34
N GLN A 323 -13.29 -5.54 10.88
CA GLN A 323 -14.33 -4.89 11.67
C GLN A 323 -15.43 -5.87 12.05
N GLU A 324 -15.92 -6.67 11.11
CA GLU A 324 -16.96 -7.66 11.40
C GLU A 324 -16.53 -8.67 12.47
N TRP A 325 -15.30 -9.18 12.40
CA TRP A 325 -14.77 -10.06 13.45
C TRP A 325 -14.66 -9.35 14.80
N CYS A 326 -14.14 -8.13 14.82
CA CYS A 326 -14.03 -7.33 16.05
C CYS A 326 -15.40 -7.00 16.67
N GLU A 327 -16.40 -6.70 15.84
CA GLU A 327 -17.77 -6.44 16.25
C GLU A 327 -18.42 -7.67 16.89
N GLN A 328 -18.24 -8.85 16.30
CA GLN A 328 -18.74 -10.11 16.87
C GLN A 328 -18.00 -10.47 18.17
N LEU A 329 -16.67 -10.31 18.21
CA LEU A 329 -15.91 -10.48 19.45
C LEU A 329 -16.41 -9.55 20.56
N ALA A 330 -16.64 -8.27 20.25
CA ALA A 330 -17.13 -7.30 21.21
C ALA A 330 -18.50 -7.71 21.79
N GLU A 331 -19.40 -8.20 20.94
CA GLU A 331 -20.71 -8.70 21.35
C GLU A 331 -20.58 -9.91 22.29
N ILE A 332 -19.80 -10.93 21.90
CA ILE A 332 -19.62 -12.15 22.68
C ILE A 332 -18.97 -11.83 24.05
N ILE A 333 -17.93 -10.99 24.06
CA ILE A 333 -17.26 -10.53 25.28
C ILE A 333 -18.23 -9.75 26.17
N TRP A 334 -19.06 -8.88 25.60
CA TRP A 334 -20.02 -8.09 26.35
C TRP A 334 -21.11 -8.97 26.99
N GLN A 335 -21.65 -9.94 26.23
CA GLN A 335 -22.66 -10.88 26.74
C GLN A 335 -22.11 -11.75 27.86
N ASN A 336 -20.92 -12.34 27.70
CA ASN A 336 -20.29 -13.15 28.75
C ASN A 336 -19.99 -12.30 29.99
N ARG A 337 -19.59 -11.02 29.83
CA ARG A 337 -19.40 -10.09 30.95
C ARG A 337 -20.70 -9.90 31.73
N HIS A 338 -21.83 -9.73 31.04
CA HIS A 338 -23.12 -9.60 31.68
C HIS A 338 -23.53 -10.89 32.41
N GLN A 339 -23.32 -12.06 31.80
CA GLN A 339 -23.59 -13.35 32.42
C GLN A 339 -22.78 -13.58 33.70
N ILE A 340 -21.49 -13.23 33.71
CA ILE A 340 -20.63 -13.32 34.92
C ILE A 340 -21.19 -12.45 36.04
N LYS A 341 -21.57 -11.20 35.76
CA LYS A 341 -22.17 -10.29 36.75
C LYS A 341 -23.51 -10.79 37.29
N GLU A 342 -24.35 -11.33 36.43
CA GLU A 342 -25.61 -11.93 36.87
C GLU A 342 -25.34 -13.15 37.76
N CYS A 343 -24.35 -13.98 37.42
CA CYS A 343 -23.93 -15.08 38.28
C CYS A 343 -23.45 -14.59 39.66
N GLU A 344 -22.65 -13.52 39.74
CA GLU A 344 -22.26 -12.86 41.00
C GLU A 344 -23.50 -12.40 41.80
N ARG A 345 -24.49 -11.80 41.13
CA ARG A 345 -25.76 -11.37 41.74
C ARG A 345 -26.55 -12.56 42.30
N HIS A 346 -26.63 -13.66 41.56
CA HIS A 346 -27.29 -14.90 42.01
C HIS A 346 -26.61 -15.53 43.23
N CYS A 347 -25.27 -15.55 43.23
CA CYS A 347 -24.48 -16.00 44.37
C CYS A 347 -24.70 -15.11 45.60
N THR A 348 -24.83 -13.80 45.43
CA THR A 348 -25.10 -12.86 46.53
C THR A 348 -26.49 -13.07 47.14
N LYS A 349 -27.52 -13.34 46.32
CA LYS A 349 -28.89 -13.61 46.79
C LYS A 349 -29.03 -14.90 47.60
N LEU A 350 -28.24 -15.92 47.27
CA LEU A 350 -28.21 -17.19 48.00
C LEU A 350 -26.76 -17.65 48.12
N PRO A 351 -26.06 -17.28 49.21
CA PRO A 351 -24.67 -17.62 49.42
C PRO A 351 -24.54 -19.12 49.77
N LEU A 352 -24.41 -19.93 48.72
CA LEU A 352 -24.05 -21.35 48.80
C LEU A 352 -22.61 -21.48 48.34
N GLN A 353 -21.74 -21.95 49.22
CA GLN A 353 -20.36 -22.28 48.89
C GLN A 353 -20.17 -23.79 48.97
N ALA A 354 -19.43 -24.35 48.02
CA ALA A 354 -18.92 -25.71 48.14
C ALA A 354 -17.92 -25.76 49.31
N PRO A 355 -17.87 -26.85 50.11
CA PRO A 355 -16.90 -26.98 51.17
C PRO A 355 -15.46 -26.86 50.62
N GLY A 356 -14.75 -25.77 50.98
CA GLY A 356 -13.38 -25.50 50.54
C GLY A 356 -13.22 -24.91 49.13
N GLY A 357 -14.31 -24.52 48.44
CA GLY A 357 -14.25 -23.91 47.12
C GLY A 357 -13.85 -22.43 47.15
N VAL A 358 -12.93 -22.03 46.27
CA VAL A 358 -12.59 -20.61 46.03
C VAL A 358 -13.57 -20.01 45.03
N ASP A 359 -14.06 -18.80 45.29
CA ASP A 359 -14.92 -18.07 44.34
C ASP A 359 -14.09 -17.57 43.15
N MET A 360 -14.34 -18.13 41.97
CA MET A 360 -13.63 -17.80 40.74
C MET A 360 -14.26 -16.64 39.97
N LEU A 361 -15.49 -16.24 40.28
CA LEU A 361 -16.22 -15.20 39.54
C LEU A 361 -15.47 -13.85 39.48
N PRO A 362 -14.84 -13.35 40.57
CA PRO A 362 -14.08 -12.11 40.51
C PRO A 362 -12.89 -12.18 39.53
N SER A 363 -12.22 -13.35 39.45
CA SER A 363 -11.10 -13.58 38.53
C SER A 363 -11.59 -13.58 37.07
N LEU A 364 -12.71 -14.26 36.79
CA LEU A 364 -13.33 -14.27 35.46
C LEU A 364 -13.77 -12.87 35.04
N ASN A 365 -14.36 -12.10 35.96
CA ASN A 365 -14.76 -10.71 35.74
C ASN A 365 -13.55 -9.82 35.39
N GLN A 366 -12.42 -9.99 36.10
CA GLN A 366 -11.17 -9.29 35.79
C GLN A 366 -10.59 -9.71 34.43
N HIS A 367 -10.66 -10.99 34.06
CA HIS A 367 -10.18 -11.49 32.78
C HIS A 367 -11.01 -10.94 31.61
N ILE A 368 -12.34 -11.01 31.68
CA ILE A 368 -13.18 -10.50 30.60
C ILE A 368 -13.11 -8.98 30.45
N THR A 369 -12.92 -8.24 31.56
CA THR A 369 -12.67 -6.80 31.51
C THR A 369 -11.36 -6.47 30.79
N ARG A 370 -10.31 -7.29 31.00
CA ARG A 370 -9.03 -7.15 30.29
C ARG A 370 -9.17 -7.46 28.80
N LEU A 371 -9.92 -8.50 28.43
CA LEU A 371 -10.22 -8.82 27.03
C LEU A 371 -10.92 -7.64 26.34
N LEU A 372 -11.99 -7.11 26.95
CA LEU A 372 -12.71 -5.96 26.42
C LEU A 372 -11.80 -4.72 26.29
N SER A 373 -10.98 -4.46 27.31
CA SER A 373 -10.05 -3.32 27.30
C SER A 373 -9.04 -3.44 26.16
N SER A 374 -8.43 -4.61 26.00
CA SER A 374 -7.50 -4.90 24.91
C SER A 374 -8.16 -4.78 23.54
N LEU A 375 -9.39 -5.27 23.38
CA LEU A 375 -10.12 -5.17 22.13
C LEU A 375 -10.43 -3.69 21.78
N VAL A 376 -10.93 -2.91 22.74
CA VAL A 376 -11.26 -1.49 22.52
C VAL A 376 -10.02 -0.65 22.21
N THR A 377 -8.91 -0.85 22.93
CA THR A 377 -7.69 -0.08 22.70
C THR A 377 -7.01 -0.44 21.38
N SER A 378 -6.95 -1.73 21.02
CA SER A 378 -6.30 -2.19 19.78
C SER A 378 -7.08 -1.84 18.51
N THR A 379 -8.40 -1.66 18.61
CA THR A 379 -9.28 -1.37 17.46
C THR A 379 -9.52 0.12 17.20
N PHE A 380 -8.87 1.00 17.97
CA PHE A 380 -8.76 2.41 17.63
C PHE A 380 -7.56 2.61 16.69
N ILE A 381 -7.82 2.76 15.39
CA ILE A 381 -6.79 2.68 14.35
C ILE A 381 -6.89 3.82 13.34
N ILE A 382 -5.79 4.06 12.63
CA ILE A 382 -5.76 5.00 11.50
C ILE A 382 -6.11 4.22 10.25
N GLU A 383 -7.27 4.53 9.67
CA GLU A 383 -7.77 3.93 8.43
C GLU A 383 -7.04 4.54 7.22
N LYS A 384 -6.88 5.87 7.23
CA LYS A 384 -6.14 6.60 6.21
C LYS A 384 -5.00 7.38 6.86
N GLU A 385 -3.78 6.93 6.61
CA GLU A 385 -2.56 7.57 7.10
C GLU A 385 -2.40 9.00 6.54
N PRO A 386 -1.84 9.94 7.32
CA PRO A 386 -1.35 11.20 6.79
C PRO A 386 -0.24 10.98 5.77
N THR A 387 0.01 11.98 4.93
CA THR A 387 1.20 11.99 4.09
C THR A 387 2.44 11.95 4.97
N GLN A 388 3.31 10.96 4.76
CA GLN A 388 4.49 10.76 5.61
C GLN A 388 5.59 11.82 5.41
N VAL A 389 5.54 12.60 4.34
CA VAL A 389 6.36 13.81 4.18
C VAL A 389 5.46 15.03 4.36
N LEU A 390 5.55 15.69 5.50
CA LEU A 390 4.71 16.83 5.87
C LEU A 390 5.45 18.14 5.63
N LYS A 391 4.94 18.98 4.73
CA LYS A 391 5.45 20.35 4.58
C LYS A 391 4.74 21.31 5.53
N THR A 392 5.49 22.15 6.23
CA THR A 392 4.90 23.20 7.08
C THR A 392 3.98 24.12 6.29
N ASN A 393 2.89 24.55 6.92
CA ASN A 393 1.83 25.34 6.30
C ASN A 393 1.08 24.66 5.13
N ASN A 394 1.36 23.40 4.80
CA ASN A 394 0.50 22.64 3.90
C ASN A 394 -0.63 21.96 4.67
N LYS A 395 -1.78 21.85 4.02
CA LYS A 395 -2.88 21.04 4.53
C LYS A 395 -2.61 19.56 4.32
N PHE A 396 -2.97 18.74 5.28
CA PHE A 396 -2.92 17.29 5.19
C PHE A 396 -4.17 16.67 5.82
N THR A 397 -4.39 15.39 5.52
CA THR A 397 -5.59 14.67 5.92
C THR A 397 -5.24 13.36 6.61
N ALA A 398 -6.08 12.91 7.52
CA ALA A 398 -6.03 11.55 8.09
C ALA A 398 -7.43 11.09 8.46
N THR A 399 -7.66 9.78 8.54
CA THR A 399 -8.94 9.21 9.00
C THR A 399 -8.68 8.18 10.07
N VAL A 400 -9.38 8.31 11.19
CA VAL A 400 -9.30 7.40 12.35
C VAL A 400 -10.63 6.71 12.53
N ARG A 401 -10.62 5.41 12.80
CA ARG A 401 -11.80 4.57 12.95
C ARG A 401 -11.71 3.75 14.24
N LEU A 402 -12.85 3.56 14.90
CA LEU A 402 -13.00 2.63 16.03
C LEU A 402 -13.84 1.44 15.56
N LEU A 403 -13.21 0.28 15.35
CA LEU A 403 -13.89 -0.87 14.72
C LEU A 403 -15.05 -1.41 15.55
N VAL A 404 -14.93 -1.38 16.88
CA VAL A 404 -15.99 -1.85 17.79
C VAL A 404 -17.02 -0.78 18.18
N GLY A 405 -16.84 0.46 17.71
CA GLY A 405 -17.59 1.63 18.17
C GLY A 405 -19.09 1.55 17.89
N GLY A 406 -19.47 0.94 16.75
CA GLY A 406 -20.86 0.69 16.40
C GLY A 406 -21.55 -0.28 17.36
N LYS A 407 -20.90 -1.40 17.70
CA LYS A 407 -21.49 -2.43 18.59
C LYS A 407 -21.56 -2.01 20.04
N LEU A 408 -20.53 -1.30 20.52
CA LEU A 408 -20.50 -0.81 21.91
C LEU A 408 -21.33 0.46 22.13
N ASN A 409 -22.10 0.91 21.12
CA ASN A 409 -22.95 2.10 21.18
C ASN A 409 -22.20 3.40 21.57
N VAL A 410 -20.90 3.49 21.26
CA VAL A 410 -20.07 4.66 21.57
C VAL A 410 -20.58 5.91 20.84
N TYR A 411 -21.21 5.72 19.69
CA TYR A 411 -21.80 6.79 18.90
C TYR A 411 -22.98 7.52 19.58
N MET A 412 -23.55 6.97 20.66
CA MET A 412 -24.61 7.66 21.42
C MET A 412 -24.09 8.91 22.14
N THR A 413 -22.80 8.94 22.47
CA THR A 413 -22.08 10.10 22.98
C THR A 413 -20.79 10.24 22.17
N PRO A 414 -20.87 10.79 20.94
CA PRO A 414 -19.75 10.79 19.99
C PRO A 414 -18.49 11.41 20.61
N PRO A 415 -17.39 10.65 20.72
CA PRO A 415 -16.19 11.18 21.35
C PRO A 415 -15.41 12.11 20.43
N GLN A 416 -14.67 13.03 21.05
CA GLN A 416 -13.72 13.88 20.35
C GLN A 416 -12.35 13.20 20.28
N VAL A 417 -11.77 13.21 19.08
CA VAL A 417 -10.40 12.79 18.82
C VAL A 417 -9.53 14.04 18.70
N ARG A 418 -8.45 14.08 19.48
CA ARG A 418 -7.41 15.12 19.42
C ARG A 418 -6.14 14.56 18.78
N VAL A 419 -5.54 15.35 17.91
CA VAL A 419 -4.29 15.04 17.21
C VAL A 419 -3.17 15.92 17.75
N SER A 420 -2.03 15.33 18.08
CA SER A 420 -0.80 16.05 18.38
C SER A 420 0.38 15.45 17.61
N ILE A 421 1.47 16.19 17.45
CA ILE A 421 2.71 15.67 16.87
C ILE A 421 3.74 15.46 17.98
N ILE A 422 4.37 14.30 17.97
CA ILE A 422 5.39 13.90 18.94
C ILE A 422 6.64 13.38 18.23
N ASN A 423 7.79 13.50 18.87
CA ASN A 423 9.06 12.98 18.35
C ASN A 423 9.30 11.53 18.79
N GLU A 424 10.41 10.94 18.34
CA GLU A 424 10.80 9.57 18.65
C GLU A 424 10.95 9.27 20.15
N SER A 425 11.62 10.16 20.90
CA SER A 425 11.81 9.99 22.34
C SER A 425 10.47 9.99 23.08
N GLN A 426 9.59 10.93 22.72
CA GLN A 426 8.25 11.06 23.28
C GLN A 426 7.36 9.85 22.99
N ALA A 427 7.41 9.32 21.77
CA ALA A 427 6.62 8.13 21.42
C ALA A 427 7.12 6.88 22.17
N ASN A 428 8.44 6.71 22.31
CA ASN A 428 9.02 5.61 23.08
C ASN A 428 8.71 5.72 24.58
N ALA A 429 8.66 6.93 25.15
CA ALA A 429 8.22 7.14 26.52
C ALA A 429 6.74 6.80 26.72
N LEU A 430 5.89 7.14 25.75
CA LEU A 430 4.46 6.85 25.77
C LEU A 430 4.16 5.33 25.82
N LEU A 431 4.97 4.50 25.15
CA LEU A 431 4.85 3.04 25.23
C LEU A 431 5.23 2.44 26.59
N LYS A 432 6.08 3.12 27.36
CA LYS A 432 6.54 2.64 28.67
C LYS A 432 5.57 2.97 29.82
N ASN A 433 4.42 3.59 29.52
CA ASN A 433 3.49 4.16 30.51
C ASN A 433 4.16 5.10 31.52
N ASP A 434 5.33 5.63 31.17
CA ASP A 434 5.92 6.71 31.95
C ASP A 434 4.94 7.87 31.83
N SER A 435 4.48 8.42 32.95
CA SER A 435 3.45 9.45 32.97
C SER A 435 3.99 10.70 32.27
N MET A 436 3.86 10.70 30.95
CA MET A 436 4.29 11.76 30.07
C MET A 436 3.70 13.04 30.63
N GLY A 437 4.53 14.08 30.82
CA GLY A 437 4.04 15.42 31.06
C GLY A 437 3.05 15.72 29.93
N ARG A 438 1.74 15.62 30.22
CA ARG A 438 0.64 15.42 29.26
C ARG A 438 0.47 16.52 28.20
N ASN A 439 1.41 17.46 28.09
CA ASN A 439 1.31 18.67 27.29
C ASN A 439 2.58 19.02 26.47
N GLU A 440 3.66 18.23 26.50
CA GLU A 440 4.82 18.52 25.64
C GLU A 440 4.61 17.96 24.23
N GLN A 441 4.03 18.80 23.36
CA GLN A 441 3.92 18.51 21.93
C GLN A 441 5.16 19.01 21.20
N SER A 442 5.60 18.24 20.19
CA SER A 442 6.73 18.62 19.34
C SER A 442 6.36 19.68 18.30
N GLY A 443 5.10 20.10 18.19
CA GLY A 443 4.68 21.09 17.20
C GLY A 443 3.23 21.55 17.38
N GLU A 444 2.85 22.56 16.60
CA GLU A 444 1.53 23.19 16.64
C GLU A 444 0.73 22.79 15.39
N ILE A 445 -0.34 22.01 15.58
CA ILE A 445 -1.28 21.61 14.53
C ILE A 445 -2.59 22.36 14.70
N VAL A 446 -3.04 23.01 13.63
CA VAL A 446 -4.36 23.66 13.54
C VAL A 446 -5.39 22.67 13.00
N ASN A 447 -6.65 22.81 13.41
CA ASN A 447 -7.75 21.89 13.09
C ASN A 447 -7.48 20.44 13.55
N CYS A 448 -6.88 20.31 14.73
CA CYS A 448 -6.40 19.05 15.30
C CYS A 448 -7.43 18.31 16.16
N THR A 449 -8.66 18.81 16.29
CA THR A 449 -9.74 18.13 17.01
C THR A 449 -10.88 17.84 16.04
N GLY A 450 -11.44 16.63 16.11
CA GLY A 450 -12.59 16.21 15.33
C GLY A 450 -13.51 15.32 16.17
N THR A 451 -14.81 15.37 15.91
CA THR A 451 -15.79 14.49 16.57
C THR A 451 -15.99 13.26 15.69
N MET A 452 -16.05 12.07 16.29
CA MET A 452 -16.34 10.86 15.54
C MET A 452 -17.78 10.86 15.04
N GLU A 453 -18.00 10.40 13.82
CA GLU A 453 -19.29 10.32 13.15
C GLU A 453 -19.62 8.85 12.87
N TYR A 454 -20.86 8.46 13.15
CA TYR A 454 -21.35 7.11 12.89
C TYR A 454 -22.15 7.07 11.59
N VAL A 455 -21.71 6.23 10.66
CA VAL A 455 -22.37 6.02 9.38
C VAL A 455 -23.17 4.71 9.46
N GLN A 456 -24.50 4.82 9.49
CA GLN A 456 -25.40 3.67 9.67
C GLN A 456 -25.29 2.63 8.55
N SER A 457 -25.10 3.05 7.30
CA SER A 457 -25.03 2.13 6.15
C SER A 457 -23.82 1.21 6.20
N THR A 458 -22.68 1.70 6.69
CA THR A 458 -21.42 0.94 6.78
C THR A 458 -21.11 0.46 8.19
N ARG A 459 -21.90 0.87 9.19
CA ARG A 459 -21.67 0.65 10.63
C ARG A 459 -20.31 1.20 11.10
N GLN A 460 -19.78 2.21 10.43
CA GLN A 460 -18.46 2.76 10.74
C GLN A 460 -18.57 3.92 11.71
N LEU A 461 -17.76 3.89 12.77
CA LEU A 461 -17.52 5.04 13.64
C LEU A 461 -16.13 5.59 13.34
N SER A 462 -16.06 6.72 12.66
CA SER A 462 -14.79 7.31 12.22
C SER A 462 -14.78 8.83 12.28
N VAL A 463 -13.59 9.42 12.24
CA VAL A 463 -13.40 10.87 12.11
C VAL A 463 -12.47 11.13 10.95
N ASN A 464 -12.88 12.02 10.05
CA ASN A 464 -12.09 12.42 8.89
C ASN A 464 -11.56 13.84 9.07
N PHE A 465 -10.26 13.95 9.30
CA PHE A 465 -9.56 15.21 9.38
C PHE A 465 -9.16 15.66 7.98
N ARG A 466 -9.84 16.66 7.42
CA ARG A 466 -9.63 17.11 6.03
C ARG A 466 -8.72 18.33 5.87
N ASN A 467 -8.49 19.08 6.95
CA ASN A 467 -7.86 20.40 6.88
C ASN A 467 -6.82 20.62 8.00
N MET A 468 -6.17 19.55 8.47
CA MET A 468 -5.08 19.70 9.44
C MET A 468 -3.90 20.45 8.80
N GLN A 469 -3.22 21.28 9.58
CA GLN A 469 -2.09 22.05 9.11
C GLN A 469 -1.04 22.19 10.22
N LEU A 470 0.21 21.84 9.92
CA LEU A 470 1.33 21.99 10.84
C LEU A 470 1.94 23.40 10.67
N ARG A 471 1.83 24.23 11.70
CA ARG A 471 2.31 25.62 11.69
C ARG A 471 3.76 25.75 12.14
N LYS A 472 4.10 25.08 13.24
CA LYS A 472 5.42 25.14 13.88
C LYS A 472 5.84 23.74 14.32
N ILE A 473 7.14 23.48 14.27
CA ILE A 473 7.76 22.26 14.77
C ILE A 473 8.96 22.64 15.65
N LYS A 474 9.02 22.05 16.84
CA LYS A 474 10.16 22.09 17.75
C LYS A 474 11.06 20.91 17.40
N ARG A 475 12.35 21.18 17.24
CA ARG A 475 13.35 20.17 16.92
C ARG A 475 14.36 20.09 18.04
N ALA A 476 14.90 18.90 18.28
CA ALA A 476 15.99 18.75 19.22
C ALA A 476 17.24 19.49 18.71
N GLU A 477 18.00 20.12 19.62
CA GLU A 477 19.33 20.65 19.30
C GLU A 477 20.24 19.50 18.89
N LYS A 478 20.69 19.48 17.63
CA LYS A 478 21.49 18.38 17.10
C LYS A 478 22.96 18.51 17.52
N LYS A 479 23.59 17.40 17.88
CA LYS A 479 25.04 17.24 18.02
C LYS A 479 25.55 16.32 16.91
N GLY A 480 26.43 16.79 16.01
CA GLY A 480 27.12 15.95 15.00
C GLY A 480 26.59 16.06 13.56
N GLN A 481 26.78 15.00 12.75
CA GLN A 481 26.47 14.92 11.30
C GLN A 481 25.01 14.55 10.96
N GLU A 482 24.09 14.57 11.92
CA GLU A 482 22.70 14.13 11.69
C GLU A 482 21.90 15.17 10.89
N SER A 483 21.35 14.75 9.74
CA SER A 483 20.50 15.63 8.93
C SER A 483 19.16 15.88 9.63
N VAL A 484 18.61 17.08 9.51
CA VAL A 484 17.24 17.41 9.93
C VAL A 484 16.21 16.44 9.34
N MET A 485 16.49 15.91 8.16
CA MET A 485 15.61 15.00 7.41
C MET A 485 15.61 13.56 7.92
N ASP A 486 16.52 13.24 8.83
CA ASP A 486 16.59 11.96 9.53
C ASP A 486 15.67 11.96 10.77
N GLU A 487 15.19 13.14 11.22
CA GLU A 487 14.33 13.28 12.39
C GLU A 487 12.89 12.83 12.08
N LYS A 488 12.46 11.76 12.75
CA LYS A 488 11.13 11.17 12.60
C LYS A 488 10.19 11.66 13.70
N PHE A 489 8.97 11.95 13.29
CA PHE A 489 7.86 12.28 14.18
C PHE A 489 6.72 11.28 13.98
N ALA A 490 5.73 11.28 14.85
CA ALA A 490 4.44 10.63 14.63
C ALA A 490 3.30 11.55 15.06
N LEU A 491 2.15 11.40 14.39
CA LEU A 491 0.90 11.98 14.85
C LEU A 491 0.27 11.03 15.87
N LEU A 492 0.01 11.57 17.05
CA LEU A 492 -0.68 10.90 18.14
C LEU A 492 -2.15 11.30 18.13
N PHE A 493 -3.01 10.34 17.83
CA PHE A 493 -4.47 10.48 17.90
C PHE A 493 -4.93 9.94 19.25
N GLN A 494 -5.70 10.73 20.01
CA GLN A 494 -6.17 10.33 21.33
C GLN A 494 -7.65 10.65 21.49
N SER A 495 -8.35 9.79 22.23
CA SER A 495 -9.77 9.94 22.52
C SER A 495 -10.11 9.32 23.87
N GLN A 496 -11.20 9.78 24.47
CA GLN A 496 -11.74 9.22 25.70
C GLN A 496 -13.26 9.11 25.60
N PHE A 497 -13.80 7.97 26.00
CA PHE A 497 -15.24 7.70 26.02
C PHE A 497 -15.60 6.67 27.09
N SER A 498 -16.89 6.56 27.38
CA SER A 498 -17.42 5.55 28.29
C SER A 498 -18.35 4.58 27.57
N VAL A 499 -18.43 3.35 28.09
CA VAL A 499 -19.27 2.25 27.58
C VAL A 499 -20.07 1.66 28.75
N GLY A 500 -21.26 1.11 28.46
CA GLY A 500 -22.10 0.47 29.48
C GLY A 500 -22.77 1.45 30.45
N GLY A 501 -23.28 2.57 29.95
CA GLY A 501 -23.93 3.58 30.79
C GLY A 501 -22.97 4.33 31.74
N GLY A 502 -21.68 4.40 31.40
CA GLY A 502 -20.66 5.08 32.20
C GLY A 502 -19.83 4.15 33.10
N GLU A 503 -20.10 2.85 33.10
CA GLU A 503 -19.40 1.89 33.95
C GLU A 503 -17.91 1.76 33.61
N LEU A 504 -17.59 1.70 32.31
CA LEU A 504 -16.22 1.54 31.82
C LEU A 504 -15.81 2.80 31.08
N VAL A 505 -14.66 3.37 31.45
CA VAL A 505 -14.07 4.54 30.79
C VAL A 505 -12.80 4.11 30.10
N PHE A 506 -12.74 4.33 28.79
CA PHE A 506 -11.58 4.00 27.97
C PHE A 506 -10.86 5.28 27.54
N GLN A 507 -9.54 5.25 27.71
CA GLN A 507 -8.63 6.20 27.06
C GLN A 507 -7.92 5.43 25.95
N VAL A 508 -8.18 5.80 24.71
CA VAL A 508 -7.61 5.16 23.53
C VAL A 508 -6.68 6.12 22.83
N TRP A 509 -5.62 5.58 22.26
CA TRP A 509 -4.69 6.34 21.44
C TRP A 509 -4.07 5.45 20.38
N THR A 510 -3.60 6.07 19.29
CA THR A 510 -2.89 5.38 18.21
C THR A 510 -1.91 6.35 17.57
N LEU A 511 -0.81 5.80 17.04
CA LEU A 511 0.26 6.55 16.38
C LEU A 511 0.17 6.34 14.86
N SER A 512 0.37 7.41 14.10
CA SER A 512 0.61 7.30 12.66
C SER A 512 1.89 6.56 12.38
N LEU A 513 2.04 6.13 11.13
CA LEU A 513 3.36 5.81 10.61
C LEU A 513 4.32 7.00 10.78
N PRO A 514 5.63 6.75 10.80
CA PRO A 514 6.61 7.83 10.90
C PRO A 514 6.41 8.87 9.82
N VAL A 515 6.51 10.14 10.23
CA VAL A 515 6.44 11.30 9.36
C VAL A 515 7.72 12.13 9.47
N VAL A 516 8.18 12.68 8.35
CA VAL A 516 9.29 13.63 8.28
C VAL A 516 8.74 15.00 7.92
N VAL A 517 9.10 16.02 8.71
CA VAL A 517 8.62 17.39 8.54
C VAL A 517 9.63 18.21 7.75
N ILE A 518 9.17 18.83 6.66
CA ILE A 518 9.97 19.66 5.75
C ILE A 518 9.49 21.11 5.74
N VAL A 519 10.39 22.05 5.49
CA VAL A 519 10.05 23.47 5.33
C VAL A 519 10.09 23.87 3.86
N HIS A 520 11.01 23.29 3.09
CA HIS A 520 11.20 23.59 1.69
C HIS A 520 11.14 22.33 0.82
N GLY A 521 10.67 22.46 -0.43
CA GLY A 521 10.42 21.32 -1.33
C GLY A 521 11.70 20.63 -1.80
N ASN A 522 12.86 21.30 -1.77
CA ASN A 522 14.15 20.68 -2.08
C ASN A 522 14.56 19.60 -1.07
N GLN A 523 13.93 19.54 0.11
CA GLN A 523 14.22 18.55 1.14
C GLN A 523 13.42 17.25 0.93
N GLU A 524 12.41 17.28 0.06
CA GLU A 524 11.52 16.16 -0.24
C GLU A 524 12.28 14.86 -0.62
N PRO A 525 13.34 14.87 -1.46
CA PRO A 525 14.08 13.66 -1.78
C PRO A 525 14.63 12.98 -0.52
N HIS A 526 15.35 13.71 0.33
CA HIS A 526 15.90 13.17 1.57
C HIS A 526 14.81 12.69 2.54
N ALA A 527 13.69 13.41 2.65
CA ALA A 527 12.56 12.99 3.48
C ALA A 527 12.02 11.61 3.05
N TRP A 528 11.82 11.44 1.74
CA TRP A 528 11.34 10.18 1.19
C TRP A 528 12.34 9.06 1.33
N ALA A 529 13.65 9.33 1.33
CA ALA A 529 14.66 8.31 1.63
C ALA A 529 14.39 7.67 3.01
N THR A 530 14.22 8.52 4.02
CA THR A 530 14.00 8.12 5.42
C THR A 530 12.70 7.33 5.56
N ILE A 531 11.63 7.82 4.95
CA ILE A 531 10.31 7.17 4.98
C ILE A 531 10.33 5.83 4.25
N LEU A 532 10.92 5.78 3.06
CA LEU A 532 10.93 4.57 2.23
C LEU A 532 11.67 3.45 2.95
N TRP A 533 12.83 3.77 3.55
CA TRP A 533 13.64 2.83 4.32
C TRP A 533 12.91 2.34 5.58
N ASP A 534 12.26 3.25 6.31
CA ASP A 534 11.47 2.86 7.50
C ASP A 534 10.30 1.96 7.13
N ASN A 535 9.49 2.34 6.14
CA ASN A 535 8.37 1.52 5.70
C ASN A 535 8.79 0.12 5.26
N ALA A 536 9.89 0.01 4.49
CA ALA A 536 10.34 -1.26 3.93
C ALA A 536 10.94 -2.19 5.00
N PHE A 537 11.81 -1.67 5.87
CA PHE A 537 12.73 -2.51 6.65
C PHE A 537 12.50 -2.46 8.17
N SER A 538 11.38 -1.90 8.62
CA SER A 538 10.99 -1.97 10.03
C SER A 538 10.59 -3.39 10.45
N ASP A 539 11.24 -3.92 11.48
CA ASP A 539 10.84 -5.19 12.12
C ASP A 539 9.54 -5.03 12.94
N GLN A 540 8.75 -6.10 13.03
CA GLN A 540 7.58 -6.14 13.92
C GLN A 540 8.04 -6.17 15.38
N GLY A 541 7.44 -5.30 16.22
CA GLY A 541 7.78 -5.21 17.64
C GLY A 541 9.10 -4.49 17.95
N ARG A 542 9.70 -3.79 16.97
CA ARG A 542 10.87 -2.93 17.18
C ARG A 542 10.60 -1.81 18.20
N VAL A 543 11.68 -1.25 18.75
CA VAL A 543 11.64 0.10 19.33
C VAL A 543 11.15 1.07 18.26
N LEU A 544 10.23 1.99 18.60
CA LEU A 544 9.65 2.90 17.60
C LEU A 544 10.75 3.63 16.86
N PHE A 545 10.59 3.76 15.54
CA PHE A 545 11.49 4.47 14.62
C PHE A 545 12.87 3.82 14.38
N ALA A 546 13.21 2.72 15.07
CA ALA A 546 14.44 1.96 14.83
C ALA A 546 14.43 1.25 13.47
N VAL A 547 15.48 1.42 12.67
CA VAL A 547 15.62 0.80 11.34
C VAL A 547 16.99 0.17 11.20
N PRO A 548 17.15 -0.87 10.36
CA PRO A 548 18.46 -1.47 10.14
C PRO A 548 19.40 -0.52 9.39
N ASP A 549 20.67 -0.52 9.81
CA ASP A 549 21.72 0.29 9.17
C ASP A 549 22.16 -0.26 7.80
N LYS A 550 21.92 -1.55 7.55
CA LYS A 550 22.23 -2.22 6.28
C LYS A 550 21.22 -3.30 5.96
N VAL A 551 20.90 -3.46 4.68
CA VAL A 551 19.85 -4.36 4.19
C VAL A 551 20.33 -5.14 2.98
N PRO A 552 19.99 -6.44 2.82
CA PRO A 552 20.31 -7.21 1.63
C PRO A 552 19.77 -6.56 0.34
N TRP A 553 20.58 -6.56 -0.72
CA TRP A 553 20.21 -5.96 -2.01
C TRP A 553 18.86 -6.44 -2.57
N PRO A 554 18.49 -7.74 -2.53
CA PRO A 554 17.20 -8.17 -3.06
C PRO A 554 16.00 -7.45 -2.42
N GLN A 555 16.07 -7.11 -1.13
CA GLN A 555 15.01 -6.38 -0.44
C GLN A 555 15.00 -4.89 -0.83
N VAL A 556 16.18 -4.28 -1.01
CA VAL A 556 16.32 -2.91 -1.51
C VAL A 556 15.83 -2.80 -2.96
N ALA A 557 16.17 -3.77 -3.81
CA ALA A 557 15.75 -3.86 -5.20
C ALA A 557 14.22 -3.94 -5.31
N ASP A 558 13.57 -4.81 -4.52
CA ASP A 558 12.12 -4.91 -4.46
C ASP A 558 11.46 -3.60 -3.98
N MET A 559 12.04 -2.94 -2.97
CA MET A 559 11.57 -1.64 -2.49
C MET A 559 11.67 -0.56 -3.59
N LEU A 560 12.80 -0.49 -4.30
CA LEU A 560 13.02 0.44 -5.40
C LEU A 560 12.05 0.18 -6.55
N ASP A 561 11.89 -1.08 -6.97
CA ASP A 561 10.95 -1.46 -8.01
C ASP A 561 9.51 -1.12 -7.63
N THR A 562 9.09 -1.50 -6.43
CA THR A 562 7.76 -1.18 -5.89
C THR A 562 7.47 0.32 -5.98
N LYS A 563 8.40 1.14 -5.48
CA LYS A 563 8.24 2.60 -5.47
C LYS A 563 8.24 3.17 -6.89
N PHE A 564 9.14 2.68 -7.73
CA PHE A 564 9.26 3.14 -9.11
C PHE A 564 8.01 2.79 -9.93
N LYS A 565 7.53 1.55 -9.82
CA LYS A 565 6.31 1.05 -10.47
C LYS A 565 5.08 1.84 -10.04
N ALA A 566 4.88 2.07 -8.75
CA ALA A 566 3.76 2.84 -8.24
C ALA A 566 3.76 4.30 -8.75
N THR A 567 4.95 4.86 -8.94
CA THR A 567 5.13 6.26 -9.34
C THR A 567 5.07 6.47 -10.86
N THR A 568 5.56 5.50 -11.65
CA THR A 568 5.74 5.63 -13.10
C THR A 568 4.81 4.71 -13.92
N GLY A 569 4.12 3.77 -13.29
CA GLY A 569 3.17 2.84 -13.92
C GLY A 569 3.77 1.51 -14.41
N ARG A 570 5.08 1.43 -14.61
CA ARG A 570 5.78 0.20 -15.00
C ARG A 570 7.03 -0.01 -14.13
N GLY A 571 7.26 -1.25 -13.72
CA GLY A 571 8.39 -1.62 -12.86
C GLY A 571 9.73 -1.66 -13.61
N LEU A 572 10.78 -1.88 -12.82
CA LEU A 572 12.16 -2.06 -13.24
C LEU A 572 12.37 -3.50 -13.71
N THR A 573 13.08 -3.67 -14.83
CA THR A 573 13.48 -5.01 -15.29
C THR A 573 14.66 -5.54 -14.46
N HIS A 574 14.96 -6.84 -14.58
CA HIS A 574 16.14 -7.42 -13.95
C HIS A 574 17.44 -6.69 -14.34
N GLU A 575 17.59 -6.32 -15.62
CA GLU A 575 18.74 -5.54 -16.10
C GLU A 575 18.81 -4.15 -15.48
N ASN A 576 17.66 -3.48 -15.30
CA ASN A 576 17.62 -2.18 -14.61
C ASN A 576 18.07 -2.32 -13.16
N LEU A 577 17.62 -3.36 -12.45
CA LEU A 577 18.04 -3.64 -11.09
C LEU A 577 19.53 -3.96 -11.00
N LEU A 578 20.09 -4.70 -11.96
CA LEU A 578 21.53 -4.98 -11.99
C LEU A 578 22.35 -3.70 -12.17
N TYR A 579 21.94 -2.82 -13.07
CA TYR A 579 22.58 -1.51 -13.25
C TYR A 579 22.52 -0.66 -11.97
N LEU A 580 21.34 -0.63 -11.32
CA LEU A 580 21.16 0.09 -10.05
C LEU A 580 22.04 -0.49 -8.94
N ALA A 581 22.20 -1.81 -8.88
CA ALA A 581 23.07 -2.48 -7.92
C ALA A 581 24.53 -2.02 -8.11
N GLY A 582 25.05 -2.10 -9.34
CA GLY A 582 26.41 -1.67 -9.64
C GLY A 582 26.65 -0.21 -9.28
N LYS A 583 25.66 0.65 -9.54
CA LYS A 583 25.71 2.07 -9.15
C LYS A 583 25.63 2.29 -7.64
N ALA A 584 24.76 1.58 -6.93
CA ALA A 584 24.59 1.70 -5.48
C ALA A 584 25.85 1.25 -4.73
N PHE A 585 26.40 0.10 -5.11
CA PHE A 585 27.62 -0.48 -4.51
C PHE A 585 28.93 0.13 -5.03
N ARG A 586 28.87 1.04 -6.01
CA ARG A 586 30.05 1.60 -6.70
C ARG A 586 30.91 0.52 -7.37
N ASN A 587 30.30 -0.58 -7.80
CA ASN A 587 30.97 -1.72 -8.41
C ASN A 587 30.23 -2.18 -9.67
N ASN A 588 30.67 -1.71 -10.83
CA ASN A 588 30.07 -2.05 -12.12
C ASN A 588 30.56 -3.38 -12.71
N GLU A 589 31.52 -4.06 -12.07
CA GLU A 589 32.08 -5.33 -12.57
C GLU A 589 31.40 -6.55 -11.96
N CYS A 590 30.74 -6.37 -10.81
CA CYS A 590 29.99 -7.44 -10.15
C CYS A 590 28.70 -7.75 -10.91
N THR A 591 28.42 -9.04 -11.10
CA THR A 591 27.22 -9.53 -11.79
C THR A 591 26.21 -10.18 -10.84
N ASP A 592 26.59 -10.45 -9.59
CA ASP A 592 25.72 -11.01 -8.55
C ASP A 592 25.82 -10.22 -7.25
N PHE A 593 24.73 -9.55 -6.89
CA PHE A 593 24.60 -8.73 -5.69
C PHE A 593 23.73 -9.39 -4.61
N SER A 594 23.27 -10.63 -4.82
CA SER A 594 22.24 -11.27 -3.99
C SER A 594 22.64 -11.41 -2.52
N ASN A 595 23.94 -11.57 -2.24
CA ASN A 595 24.49 -11.73 -0.90
C ASN A 595 25.08 -10.43 -0.30
N LEU A 596 24.99 -9.31 -1.02
CA LEU A 596 25.54 -8.04 -0.58
C LEU A 596 24.49 -7.23 0.18
N CYS A 597 24.93 -6.56 1.24
CA CYS A 597 24.08 -5.64 2.01
C CYS A 597 24.46 -4.19 1.70
N LEU A 598 23.48 -3.39 1.30
CA LEU A 598 23.62 -1.96 1.09
C LEU A 598 23.41 -1.23 2.42
N THR A 599 24.32 -0.32 2.79
CA THR A 599 24.16 0.50 4.00
C THR A 599 23.27 1.73 3.74
N TRP A 600 22.64 2.24 4.80
CA TRP A 600 21.92 3.52 4.76
C TRP A 600 22.80 4.67 4.26
N SER A 601 24.06 4.68 4.68
CA SER A 601 25.04 5.67 4.24
C SER A 601 25.28 5.61 2.72
N GLN A 602 25.53 4.42 2.16
CA GLN A 602 25.71 4.21 0.72
C GLN A 602 24.46 4.58 -0.09
N PHE A 603 23.28 4.36 0.49
CA PHE A 603 22.00 4.64 -0.15
C PHE A 603 21.74 6.15 -0.32
N CYS A 604 21.92 6.96 0.74
CA CYS A 604 21.47 8.37 0.72
C CYS A 604 22.38 9.38 1.42
N LYS A 605 23.59 9.01 1.88
CA LYS A 605 24.57 9.96 2.49
C LYS A 605 25.85 10.09 1.67
N GLU A 606 26.35 9.00 1.11
CA GLU A 606 27.58 8.98 0.32
C GLU A 606 27.36 9.47 -1.11
N ILE A 607 28.24 10.38 -1.54
CA ILE A 607 28.26 10.95 -2.89
C ILE A 607 28.73 9.88 -3.90
N LEU A 608 28.21 9.92 -5.12
CA LEU A 608 28.62 9.03 -6.22
C LEU A 608 30.00 9.44 -6.79
N PRO A 609 30.97 8.52 -7.02
CA PRO A 609 32.31 8.82 -7.54
C PRO A 609 32.38 9.53 -8.90
N LEU A 610 31.27 9.57 -9.64
CA LEU A 610 31.14 10.20 -10.97
C LEU A 610 30.22 11.43 -10.96
N GLN A 611 29.71 11.83 -9.80
CA GLN A 611 28.87 13.01 -9.63
C GLN A 611 29.41 13.84 -8.46
N ASP A 612 29.74 15.10 -8.69
CA ASP A 612 30.38 15.91 -7.64
C ASP A 612 29.44 16.31 -6.49
N LYS A 613 28.12 15.99 -6.56
CA LYS A 613 27.11 16.60 -5.67
C LYS A 613 25.97 15.73 -5.15
N ASN A 614 25.70 14.55 -5.72
CA ASN A 614 24.48 13.81 -5.36
C ASN A 614 24.75 12.38 -4.91
N THR A 615 23.86 11.88 -4.05
CA THR A 615 23.86 10.51 -3.57
C THR A 615 23.14 9.57 -4.55
N PHE A 616 23.22 8.26 -4.31
CA PHE A 616 22.48 7.27 -5.11
C PHE A 616 20.97 7.56 -5.12
N TRP A 617 20.40 7.78 -3.93
CA TRP A 617 18.98 8.07 -3.80
C TRP A 617 18.58 9.38 -4.46
N ASP A 618 19.35 10.46 -4.32
CA ASP A 618 19.01 11.75 -4.94
C ASP A 618 18.92 11.63 -6.46
N TRP A 619 19.90 10.94 -7.06
CA TRP A 619 19.87 10.67 -8.49
C TRP A 619 18.66 9.80 -8.88
N PHE A 620 18.40 8.71 -8.15
CA PHE A 620 17.29 7.81 -8.45
C PHE A 620 15.93 8.50 -8.30
N PHE A 621 15.75 9.30 -7.25
CA PHE A 621 14.54 10.07 -6.99
C PHE A 621 14.24 11.03 -8.15
N GLN A 622 15.25 11.69 -8.68
CA GLN A 622 15.08 12.66 -9.77
C GLN A 622 14.79 11.97 -11.11
N VAL A 623 15.38 10.80 -11.35
CA VAL A 623 15.01 9.92 -12.46
C VAL A 623 13.55 9.50 -12.36
N MET A 624 13.10 9.07 -11.18
CA MET A 624 11.71 8.71 -10.92
C MET A 624 10.77 9.91 -11.13
N LYS A 625 11.17 11.10 -10.67
CA LYS A 625 10.40 12.34 -10.80
C LYS A 625 10.23 12.76 -12.26
N VAL A 626 11.31 12.85 -13.04
CA VAL A 626 11.23 13.22 -14.46
C VAL A 626 10.42 12.19 -15.25
N THR A 627 10.54 10.91 -14.90
CA THR A 627 9.77 9.83 -15.52
C THR A 627 8.28 10.00 -15.26
N ARG A 628 7.90 10.23 -13.99
CA ARG A 628 6.50 10.48 -13.59
C ARG A 628 5.90 11.69 -14.29
N GLU A 629 6.63 12.81 -14.31
CA GLU A 629 6.10 14.12 -14.71
C GLU A 629 6.06 14.30 -16.23
N HIS A 630 7.03 13.72 -16.96
CA HIS A 630 7.20 14.02 -18.39
C HIS A 630 7.22 12.78 -19.30
N LEU A 631 7.58 11.60 -18.79
CA LEU A 631 7.92 10.44 -19.62
C LEU A 631 7.07 9.20 -19.33
N ARG A 632 6.00 9.35 -18.53
CA ARG A 632 5.25 8.23 -17.96
C ARG A 632 4.74 7.25 -19.02
N GLN A 633 4.10 7.76 -20.06
CA GLN A 633 3.56 6.93 -21.14
C GLN A 633 4.66 6.26 -21.96
N LEU A 634 5.73 6.99 -22.31
CA LEU A 634 6.88 6.44 -23.02
C LEU A 634 7.58 5.32 -22.22
N TRP A 635 7.59 5.44 -20.90
CA TRP A 635 8.13 4.42 -20.00
C TRP A 635 7.24 3.16 -19.94
N ILE A 636 5.92 3.35 -19.79
CA ILE A 636 4.93 2.26 -19.78
C ILE A 636 5.01 1.45 -21.07
N ASP A 637 5.08 2.14 -22.22
CA ASP A 637 5.19 1.53 -23.55
C ASP A 637 6.55 0.90 -23.85
N GLY A 638 7.52 1.00 -22.92
CA GLY A 638 8.85 0.41 -23.09
C GLY A 638 9.71 1.10 -24.14
N SER A 639 9.37 2.33 -24.54
CA SER A 639 10.16 3.11 -25.51
C SER A 639 11.45 3.71 -24.91
N ILE A 640 11.61 3.65 -23.58
CA ILE A 640 12.78 4.14 -22.86
C ILE A 640 13.49 2.95 -22.21
N LEU A 641 14.76 2.75 -22.56
CA LEU A 641 15.60 1.73 -21.95
C LEU A 641 16.07 2.16 -20.55
N GLY A 642 16.39 3.44 -20.38
CA GLY A 642 16.54 4.11 -19.09
C GLY A 642 17.85 3.78 -18.39
N PHE A 643 17.89 2.67 -17.64
CA PHE A 643 18.98 2.32 -16.73
C PHE A 643 20.10 1.57 -17.44
N VAL A 644 20.89 2.30 -18.23
CA VAL A 644 22.02 1.75 -18.99
C VAL A 644 23.22 2.69 -18.92
N GLY A 645 24.38 2.12 -18.61
CA GLY A 645 25.63 2.88 -18.49
C GLY A 645 26.15 3.35 -19.85
N ARG A 646 26.97 4.40 -19.85
CA ARG A 646 27.55 4.96 -21.07
C ARG A 646 28.27 3.91 -21.94
N LYS A 647 29.19 3.13 -21.35
CA LYS A 647 29.97 2.11 -22.08
C LYS A 647 29.06 1.05 -22.71
N GLN A 648 28.10 0.55 -21.93
CA GLN A 648 27.13 -0.44 -22.38
C GLN A 648 26.28 0.09 -23.53
N ALA A 649 25.79 1.33 -23.44
CA ALA A 649 25.04 1.95 -24.53
C ALA A 649 25.87 2.09 -25.81
N GLU A 650 27.15 2.44 -25.70
CA GLU A 650 28.06 2.50 -26.86
C GLU A 650 28.27 1.11 -27.49
N GLU A 651 28.46 0.07 -26.69
CA GLU A 651 28.61 -1.31 -27.18
C GLU A 651 27.35 -1.82 -27.88
N MET A 652 26.18 -1.59 -27.29
CA MET A 652 24.88 -1.95 -27.88
C MET A 652 24.65 -1.25 -29.23
N LEU A 653 24.97 0.03 -29.33
CA LEU A 653 24.80 0.81 -30.56
C LEU A 653 25.82 0.46 -31.64
N ARG A 654 27.09 0.16 -31.28
CA ARG A 654 28.10 -0.33 -32.25
C ARG A 654 27.68 -1.65 -32.89
N ALA A 655 27.02 -2.52 -32.11
CA ALA A 655 26.48 -3.79 -32.60
C ALA A 655 25.17 -3.65 -33.39
N SER A 656 24.53 -2.49 -33.36
CA SER A 656 23.25 -2.23 -34.02
C SER A 656 23.43 -1.64 -35.42
N PRO A 657 22.41 -1.72 -36.31
CA PRO A 657 22.42 -1.03 -37.61
C PRO A 657 22.56 0.50 -37.48
N SER A 658 23.03 1.16 -38.55
CA SER A 658 23.09 2.63 -38.61
C SER A 658 21.72 3.27 -38.37
N ASP A 659 21.73 4.52 -37.88
CA ASP A 659 20.53 5.30 -37.51
C ASP A 659 19.68 4.72 -36.37
N THR A 660 20.22 3.69 -35.68
CA THR A 660 19.62 3.16 -34.46
C THR A 660 19.94 4.06 -33.28
N PHE A 661 18.95 4.33 -32.44
CA PHE A 661 19.09 5.13 -31.22
C PHE A 661 18.44 4.47 -30.02
N LEU A 662 18.88 4.87 -28.83
CA LEU A 662 18.30 4.48 -27.56
C LEU A 662 18.19 5.67 -26.61
N LEU A 663 17.29 5.55 -25.65
CA LEU A 663 17.03 6.56 -24.63
C LEU A 663 17.53 6.04 -23.28
N ARG A 664 18.42 6.80 -22.63
CA ARG A 664 18.97 6.44 -21.31
C ARG A 664 18.92 7.62 -20.34
N PHE A 665 18.84 7.31 -19.05
CA PHE A 665 19.01 8.29 -17.99
C PHE A 665 20.47 8.72 -17.89
N SER A 666 20.69 10.00 -17.62
CA SER A 666 22.03 10.56 -17.48
C SER A 666 22.62 10.22 -16.11
N ASP A 667 23.87 9.79 -16.13
CA ASP A 667 24.68 9.60 -14.94
C ASP A 667 25.28 10.91 -14.42
N SER A 668 25.42 11.93 -15.26
CA SER A 668 26.09 13.18 -14.90
C SER A 668 25.12 14.33 -14.64
N GLU A 669 23.99 14.34 -15.35
CA GLU A 669 22.94 15.36 -15.22
C GLU A 669 21.74 14.75 -14.48
N VAL A 670 21.43 15.28 -13.31
CA VAL A 670 20.38 14.74 -12.43
C VAL A 670 19.00 14.94 -13.06
N GLY A 671 18.20 13.87 -13.14
CA GLY A 671 16.90 13.91 -13.82
C GLY A 671 17.03 14.17 -15.33
N GLY A 672 18.21 14.01 -15.91
CA GLY A 672 18.46 14.18 -17.34
C GLY A 672 18.20 12.91 -18.14
N VAL A 673 17.67 13.05 -19.36
CA VAL A 673 17.54 11.97 -20.35
C VAL A 673 18.33 12.32 -21.59
N THR A 674 19.16 11.39 -22.06
CA THR A 674 19.99 11.58 -23.26
C THR A 674 19.58 10.60 -24.36
N ILE A 675 19.72 11.07 -25.59
CA ILE A 675 19.54 10.29 -26.81
C ILE A 675 20.93 9.87 -27.28
N ALA A 676 21.18 8.56 -27.33
CA ALA A 676 22.39 7.99 -27.89
C ALA A 676 22.06 7.33 -29.23
N TRP A 677 22.83 7.57 -30.28
CA TRP A 677 22.59 6.99 -31.60
C TRP A 677 23.89 6.63 -32.30
N THR A 678 23.80 5.69 -33.24
CA THR A 678 24.91 5.38 -34.15
C THR A 678 24.67 6.03 -35.51
N PHE A 679 25.73 6.56 -36.11
CA PHE A 679 25.70 7.16 -37.43
C PHE A 679 26.92 6.70 -38.22
N GLU A 680 26.72 6.42 -39.50
CA GLU A 680 27.76 5.94 -40.41
C GLU A 680 28.14 7.08 -41.36
N ASP A 681 29.37 7.56 -41.24
CA ASP A 681 29.90 8.58 -42.13
C ASP A 681 30.26 7.94 -43.47
N ARG A 682 29.45 8.22 -44.50
CA ARG A 682 29.62 7.68 -45.86
C ARG A 682 30.96 8.06 -46.50
N GLU A 683 31.64 9.10 -46.00
CA GLU A 683 32.95 9.51 -46.52
C GLU A 683 34.12 8.78 -45.85
N LYS A 684 33.94 8.28 -44.62
CA LYS A 684 35.02 7.67 -43.83
C LYS A 684 34.86 6.17 -43.59
N ASP A 685 33.74 5.58 -44.01
CA ASP A 685 33.37 4.18 -43.76
C ASP A 685 33.53 3.80 -42.27
N GLN A 686 33.26 4.79 -41.41
CA GLN A 686 33.44 4.68 -39.96
C GLN A 686 32.08 4.86 -39.28
N ARG A 687 31.78 3.92 -38.37
CA ARG A 687 30.58 3.97 -37.55
C ARG A 687 30.92 4.53 -36.17
N ASP A 688 30.35 5.68 -35.88
CA ASP A 688 30.53 6.36 -34.61
C ASP A 688 29.24 6.33 -33.78
N VAL A 689 29.40 6.45 -32.47
CA VAL A 689 28.30 6.57 -31.52
C VAL A 689 28.32 7.96 -30.93
N PHE A 690 27.19 8.65 -31.03
CA PHE A 690 26.99 10.00 -30.54
C PHE A 690 26.01 9.98 -29.37
N MET A 691 26.19 10.91 -28.42
CA MET A 691 25.28 11.10 -27.29
C MET A 691 24.95 12.57 -27.15
N LEU A 692 23.67 12.88 -27.18
CA LEU A 692 23.18 14.25 -27.04
C LEU A 692 23.34 14.71 -25.59
N GLN A 693 23.55 16.00 -25.38
CA GLN A 693 23.48 16.58 -24.04
C GLN A 693 22.12 16.23 -23.39
N PRO A 694 22.08 15.82 -22.10
CA PRO A 694 20.85 15.39 -21.47
C PRO A 694 19.79 16.50 -21.40
N PHE A 695 18.54 16.14 -21.69
CA PHE A 695 17.36 16.97 -21.49
C PHE A 695 16.82 16.81 -20.08
N THR A 696 16.46 17.91 -19.44
CA THR A 696 15.92 17.97 -18.07
C THR A 696 14.43 18.30 -18.08
N SER A 697 13.77 18.30 -16.91
CA SER A 697 12.39 18.77 -16.75
C SER A 697 12.15 20.17 -17.34
N LYS A 698 13.16 21.06 -17.30
CA LYS A 698 13.05 22.41 -17.90
C LYS A 698 12.91 22.32 -19.42
N ASP A 699 13.64 21.40 -20.04
CA ASP A 699 13.62 21.19 -21.49
C ASP A 699 12.31 20.55 -21.94
N PHE A 700 11.78 19.60 -21.16
CA PHE A 700 10.51 18.94 -21.44
C PHE A 700 9.31 19.87 -21.26
N ALA A 701 9.40 20.86 -20.35
CA ALA A 701 8.39 21.91 -20.21
C ALA A 701 8.31 22.81 -21.46
N ILE A 702 9.42 23.01 -22.17
CA ILE A 702 9.46 23.78 -23.41
C ILE A 702 8.95 22.94 -24.59
N ARG A 703 9.44 21.69 -24.71
CA ARG A 703 9.06 20.77 -25.80
C ARG A 703 9.18 19.31 -25.34
N PRO A 704 8.11 18.50 -25.49
CA PRO A 704 8.11 17.09 -25.09
C PRO A 704 9.19 16.24 -25.79
N LEU A 705 9.62 15.16 -25.16
CA LEU A 705 10.68 14.29 -25.71
C LEU A 705 10.32 13.71 -27.09
N ALA A 706 9.07 13.25 -27.30
CA ALA A 706 8.63 12.67 -28.56
C ALA A 706 8.76 13.66 -29.73
N ASP A 707 8.33 14.91 -29.52
CA ASP A 707 8.47 15.99 -30.47
C ASP A 707 9.95 16.30 -30.80
N ARG A 708 10.83 16.26 -29.79
CA ARG A 708 12.27 16.46 -30.00
C ARG A 708 12.88 15.33 -30.82
N ILE A 709 12.45 14.09 -30.60
CA ILE A 709 12.86 12.92 -31.41
C ILE A 709 12.32 13.04 -32.84
N SER A 710 11.10 13.55 -33.02
CA SER A 710 10.51 13.80 -34.34
C SER A 710 11.33 14.80 -35.16
N ASP A 711 11.82 15.86 -34.52
CA ASP A 711 12.64 16.90 -35.18
C ASP A 711 14.02 16.36 -35.68
N LEU A 712 14.49 15.23 -35.13
CA LEU A 712 15.75 14.60 -35.52
C LEU A 712 15.52 13.54 -36.61
N GLU A 713 15.55 13.98 -37.85
CA GLU A 713 15.20 13.16 -39.03
C GLU A 713 16.15 11.96 -39.23
N TYR A 714 17.42 12.09 -38.88
CA TYR A 714 18.42 11.02 -39.01
C TYR A 714 18.28 9.90 -37.97
N LEU A 715 17.35 10.01 -37.01
CA LEU A 715 17.00 8.92 -36.10
C LEU A 715 15.89 8.09 -36.73
N ASN A 716 16.15 6.82 -37.06
CA ASN A 716 15.21 5.98 -37.81
C ASN A 716 14.67 4.81 -37.00
N TYR A 717 15.53 4.16 -36.19
CA TYR A 717 15.16 2.95 -35.45
C TYR A 717 15.44 3.13 -33.96
N LEU A 718 14.42 2.97 -33.12
CA LEU A 718 14.60 2.78 -31.69
C LEU A 718 15.11 1.36 -31.43
N TYR A 719 16.16 1.23 -30.61
CA TYR A 719 16.71 -0.05 -30.20
C TYR A 719 15.62 -0.97 -29.61
N PRO A 720 15.58 -2.28 -29.95
CA PRO A 720 16.56 -2.99 -30.79
C PRO A 720 16.35 -2.87 -32.31
N SER A 721 15.12 -2.67 -32.80
CA SER A 721 14.80 -2.57 -34.24
C SER A 721 13.38 -2.04 -34.49
N ILE A 722 12.92 -1.09 -33.68
CA ILE A 722 11.56 -0.55 -33.74
C ILE A 722 11.58 0.75 -34.58
N PRO A 723 10.82 0.87 -35.68
CA PRO A 723 10.71 2.12 -36.43
C PRO A 723 10.32 3.31 -35.53
N LYS A 724 10.98 4.46 -35.70
CA LYS A 724 10.74 5.69 -34.90
C LYS A 724 9.26 6.04 -34.82
N ASP A 725 8.56 6.05 -35.94
CA ASP A 725 7.15 6.44 -35.98
C ASP A 725 6.24 5.39 -35.31
N GLN A 726 6.60 4.10 -35.35
CA GLN A 726 5.86 3.08 -34.60
C GLN A 726 5.94 3.31 -33.08
N ALA A 727 7.10 3.75 -32.59
CA ALA A 727 7.32 4.03 -31.17
C ALA A 727 6.71 5.38 -30.73
N PHE A 728 6.90 6.45 -31.51
CA PHE A 728 6.67 7.82 -31.03
C PHE A 728 5.51 8.58 -31.69
N SER A 729 4.99 8.14 -32.85
CA SER A 729 4.02 8.94 -33.63
C SER A 729 2.77 9.36 -32.84
N ARG A 730 2.26 8.46 -31.99
CA ARG A 730 1.08 8.71 -31.14
C ARG A 730 1.28 9.82 -30.11
N TYR A 731 2.53 10.21 -29.84
CA TYR A 731 2.90 11.23 -28.86
C TYR A 731 3.32 12.55 -29.52
N TYR A 732 3.33 12.63 -30.85
CA TYR A 732 3.65 13.87 -31.55
C TYR A 732 2.54 14.88 -31.38
N THR A 733 2.92 16.12 -31.08
CA THR A 733 1.97 17.23 -31.03
C THR A 733 1.39 17.43 -32.44
N PRO A 734 0.07 17.31 -32.64
CA PRO A 734 -0.54 17.48 -33.95
C PRO A 734 -0.21 18.87 -34.49
N VAL A 735 0.32 18.93 -35.71
CA VAL A 735 0.50 20.19 -36.42
C VAL A 735 -0.88 20.62 -36.89
N GLY A 736 -1.54 21.51 -36.14
CA GLY A 736 -2.85 22.02 -36.52
C GLY A 736 -2.77 22.81 -37.82
N ASP A 737 -3.34 22.28 -38.90
CA ASP A 737 -3.50 22.97 -40.20
C ASP A 737 -4.33 24.27 -40.09
N GLY A 738 -5.04 24.49 -38.97
CA GLY A 738 -5.81 25.71 -38.70
C GLY A 738 -5.00 26.93 -38.23
N ALA A 739 -3.68 26.84 -38.01
CA ALA A 739 -2.89 27.91 -37.40
C ALA A 739 -2.20 28.86 -38.40
N ARG A 740 -2.46 28.74 -39.71
CA ARG A 740 -1.94 29.68 -40.72
C ARG A 740 -2.66 31.03 -40.73
N ASN A 741 -3.89 31.10 -40.20
CA ASN A 741 -4.70 32.31 -40.19
C ASN A 741 -4.97 32.75 -38.75
N THR A 742 -4.04 33.48 -38.13
CA THR A 742 -4.45 34.36 -37.03
C THR A 742 -5.17 35.57 -37.63
N PRO A 743 -6.29 36.05 -37.04
CA PRO A 743 -7.05 37.19 -37.58
C PRO A 743 -6.23 38.48 -37.76
N ASN A 744 -5.06 38.55 -37.11
CA ASN A 744 -4.21 39.73 -37.07
C ASN A 744 -2.94 39.61 -37.94
N GLY A 745 -2.84 38.58 -38.80
CA GLY A 745 -1.72 38.41 -39.73
C GLY A 745 -0.39 37.97 -39.10
N TYR A 746 -0.37 37.65 -37.80
CA TYR A 746 0.82 37.12 -37.12
C TYR A 746 0.99 35.63 -37.39
N VAL A 747 2.18 35.24 -37.85
CA VAL A 747 2.57 33.84 -38.02
C VAL A 747 3.18 33.31 -36.72
N ARG A 748 2.71 32.17 -36.23
CA ARG A 748 3.31 31.53 -35.05
C ARG A 748 4.67 30.92 -35.41
N TYR A 749 5.68 31.17 -34.59
CA TYR A 749 6.99 30.49 -34.68
C TYR A 749 6.91 29.10 -34.03
N LYS A 750 7.70 28.12 -34.53
CA LYS A 750 7.81 26.76 -33.98
C LYS A 750 9.24 26.53 -33.48
N VAL A 751 9.37 26.05 -32.24
CA VAL A 751 10.65 25.60 -31.68
C VAL A 751 10.93 24.19 -32.18
N VAL A 752 12.14 23.96 -32.71
CA VAL A 752 12.60 22.65 -33.20
C VAL A 752 13.94 22.28 -32.58
N THR A 753 14.17 20.99 -32.36
CA THR A 753 15.47 20.46 -31.92
C THR A 753 16.36 20.23 -33.13
N HIS A 754 17.60 20.73 -33.08
CA HIS A 754 18.57 20.56 -34.16
C HIS A 754 19.96 20.34 -33.58
N VAL A 755 20.68 19.33 -34.10
CA VAL A 755 22.07 19.05 -33.72
C VAL A 755 23.00 19.61 -34.80
N PRO A 756 23.90 20.57 -34.47
CA PRO A 756 24.84 21.12 -35.43
C PRO A 756 25.73 20.04 -36.06
N GLY A 757 25.94 20.11 -37.38
CA GLY A 757 26.84 19.22 -38.10
C GLY A 757 26.22 17.91 -38.62
N PHE A 758 24.92 17.67 -38.40
CA PHE A 758 24.21 16.51 -38.94
C PHE A 758 23.25 16.90 -40.09
N PRO A 759 23.09 16.05 -41.12
CA PRO A 759 22.30 16.39 -42.30
C PRO A 759 20.79 16.47 -41.99
N LYS A 760 20.13 17.50 -42.55
CA LYS A 760 18.65 17.54 -42.68
C LYS A 760 18.25 16.92 -44.01
N HIS A 761 17.27 16.02 -44.02
CA HIS A 761 16.78 15.42 -45.25
C HIS A 761 15.86 16.43 -45.97
N GLY A 762 16.43 17.15 -46.96
CA GLY A 762 15.65 18.07 -47.81
C GLY A 762 16.29 19.43 -48.09
N SER A 763 17.43 19.75 -47.47
CA SER A 763 18.20 20.97 -47.79
C SER A 763 19.29 20.64 -48.82
N GLY A 764 18.90 20.55 -50.09
CA GLY A 764 19.85 20.73 -51.17
C GLY A 764 20.28 22.20 -51.22
N GLY A 765 21.38 22.53 -50.56
CA GLY A 765 21.97 23.87 -50.62
C GLY A 765 22.72 24.22 -49.34
N ASP A 766 23.97 24.65 -49.51
CA ASP A 766 24.81 25.30 -48.51
C ASP A 766 24.01 26.17 -47.54
N THR A 767 23.80 25.69 -46.32
CA THR A 767 23.49 26.58 -45.20
C THR A 767 24.81 26.88 -44.50
N SER A 768 25.60 27.76 -45.11
CA SER A 768 26.53 28.59 -44.35
C SER A 768 25.73 29.29 -43.25
N TYR A 769 25.94 28.92 -41.99
CA TYR A 769 25.36 29.67 -40.88
C TYR A 769 25.82 31.13 -41.02
N PRO A 770 24.92 32.12 -41.08
CA PRO A 770 25.35 33.49 -40.90
C PRO A 770 25.91 33.58 -39.48
N ASN A 771 27.20 33.91 -39.37
CA ASN A 771 27.82 34.26 -38.10
C ASN A 771 26.92 35.28 -37.39
N THR A 772 26.57 35.01 -36.13
CA THR A 772 26.11 36.02 -35.20
C THR A 772 26.99 37.26 -35.36
N PRO A 773 26.46 38.49 -35.54
CA PRO A 773 27.31 39.66 -35.68
C PRO A 773 28.13 39.82 -34.41
N ALA A 774 29.43 39.53 -34.48
CA ALA A 774 30.35 39.89 -33.43
C ALA A 774 30.45 41.42 -33.40
N PRO A 775 30.42 42.06 -32.22
CA PRO A 775 30.64 43.50 -32.13
C PRO A 775 32.02 43.83 -32.72
N MET A 776 32.04 44.71 -33.71
CA MET A 776 33.26 45.25 -34.31
C MET A 776 34.14 45.85 -33.22
N GLY A 777 35.29 45.23 -32.97
CA GLY A 777 36.36 45.81 -32.17
C GLY A 777 37.18 44.80 -31.39
N SER A 778 38.15 44.13 -32.05
CA SER A 778 39.50 43.83 -31.52
C SER A 778 40.36 43.13 -32.59
N PRO A 779 41.68 43.36 -32.63
CA PRO A 779 42.53 42.99 -33.77
C PRO A 779 42.94 41.52 -33.75
N ALA A 780 43.26 41.03 -34.96
CA ALA A 780 43.68 39.68 -35.27
C ALA A 780 44.95 39.22 -34.53
N ALA A 781 45.00 37.94 -34.18
CA ALA A 781 46.26 37.21 -33.98
C ALA A 781 46.11 35.75 -34.47
N ALA A 782 47.23 35.25 -35.00
CA ALA A 782 47.38 34.11 -35.90
C ALA A 782 47.18 32.72 -35.27
N GLY A 783 47.15 31.71 -36.14
CA GLY A 783 46.86 30.30 -35.86
C GLY A 783 47.88 29.51 -35.01
N PRO A 784 47.86 28.16 -35.12
CA PRO A 784 47.65 27.30 -33.96
C PRO A 784 48.95 26.78 -33.34
N LEU A 785 48.97 26.66 -32.01
CA LEU A 785 49.94 25.84 -31.27
C LEU A 785 49.25 24.99 -30.20
N SER A 786 49.92 23.86 -29.96
CA SER A 786 49.53 22.63 -29.28
C SER A 786 49.28 22.71 -27.77
N VAL A 787 48.58 21.67 -27.32
CA VAL A 787 48.20 21.22 -25.97
C VAL A 787 49.29 21.39 -24.89
N SER A 788 48.83 21.66 -23.65
CA SER A 788 49.49 21.51 -22.34
C SER A 788 50.11 22.79 -21.77
N SER A 789 49.39 23.49 -20.87
CA SER A 789 49.98 24.40 -19.83
C SER A 789 48.96 25.22 -19.01
N VAL A 790 47.65 25.26 -19.32
CA VAL A 790 46.72 26.16 -18.61
C VAL A 790 45.76 25.39 -17.71
N MET A 791 46.29 24.81 -16.63
CA MET A 791 45.46 24.18 -15.58
C MET A 791 45.80 24.67 -14.16
N ASP A 792 46.62 25.71 -14.02
CA ASP A 792 47.19 26.08 -12.71
C ASP A 792 47.01 27.55 -12.27
N GLN A 793 46.10 28.32 -12.90
CA GLN A 793 45.87 29.73 -12.50
C GLN A 793 44.41 30.16 -12.33
N THR A 794 43.43 29.26 -12.52
CA THR A 794 42.01 29.53 -12.21
C THR A 794 41.55 28.96 -10.86
N TYR A 795 42.45 28.32 -10.09
CA TYR A 795 42.18 27.80 -8.75
C TYR A 795 42.33 28.83 -7.61
N ALA A 796 42.64 30.10 -7.90
CA ALA A 796 42.86 31.13 -6.88
C ALA A 796 41.80 32.24 -6.79
N HIS A 797 40.68 32.16 -7.53
CA HIS A 797 39.64 33.21 -7.51
C HIS A 797 38.21 32.77 -7.22
N THR A 798 37.99 31.48 -6.93
CA THR A 798 36.68 30.96 -6.51
C THR A 798 36.64 30.55 -5.02
N GLN A 799 37.76 30.65 -4.30
CA GLN A 799 37.81 30.43 -2.85
C GLN A 799 37.41 31.64 -1.99
N ASN A 800 37.14 32.81 -2.57
CA ASN A 800 36.77 34.02 -1.80
C ASN A 800 35.28 34.37 -1.80
N MET A 801 34.40 33.50 -2.31
CA MET A 801 32.94 33.69 -2.30
C MET A 801 32.19 32.53 -1.61
N GLN A 802 32.87 31.80 -0.72
CA GLN A 802 32.28 30.77 0.15
C GLN A 802 32.63 30.94 1.65
N GLN A 803 33.15 32.09 2.06
CA GLN A 803 33.37 32.46 3.46
C GLN A 803 32.52 33.66 3.92
N ILE A 804 31.27 33.77 3.45
CA ILE A 804 30.31 34.78 3.95
C ILE A 804 28.98 34.10 4.26
N ALA A 805 29.02 33.07 5.11
CA ALA A 805 27.79 32.44 5.63
C ALA A 805 27.90 31.94 7.07
N ASP A 806 29.01 32.20 7.77
CA ASP A 806 29.17 31.83 9.19
C ASP A 806 29.79 33.01 9.96
N TYR A 807 28.93 33.93 10.41
CA TYR A 807 29.27 34.83 11.51
C TYR A 807 28.14 34.72 12.54
N SER A 808 28.50 34.45 13.80
CA SER A 808 27.53 34.47 14.89
C SER A 808 27.09 35.91 15.16
N ASP A 809 25.85 36.10 15.64
CA ASP A 809 25.26 37.43 15.88
C ASP A 809 26.11 38.33 16.80
N GLN A 810 26.99 37.76 17.63
CA GLN A 810 27.95 38.52 18.45
C GLN A 810 29.10 39.13 17.65
N GLN A 811 29.60 38.48 16.60
CA GLN A 811 30.69 39.01 15.77
C GLN A 811 30.22 40.10 14.80
N LEU A 812 28.96 40.08 14.39
CA LEU A 812 28.34 41.15 13.60
C LEU A 812 28.20 42.44 14.41
N ILE A 813 27.90 42.36 15.72
CA ILE A 813 27.79 43.53 16.60
C ILE A 813 29.16 44.19 16.84
N GLU A 814 30.22 43.40 17.05
CA GLU A 814 31.59 43.93 17.19
C GLU A 814 32.10 44.57 15.89
N THR A 815 31.75 43.98 14.75
CA THR A 815 32.12 44.53 13.43
C THR A 815 31.39 45.85 13.15
N LEU A 816 30.10 45.95 13.51
CA LEU A 816 29.31 47.18 13.36
C LEU A 816 29.76 48.31 14.31
N GLN A 817 30.24 47.99 15.52
CA GLN A 817 30.83 48.98 16.44
C GLN A 817 32.21 49.50 15.98
N SER A 818 32.87 48.82 15.05
CA SER A 818 34.18 49.23 14.50
C SER A 818 34.09 50.18 13.30
N ILE A 819 32.90 50.36 12.72
CA ILE A 819 32.66 51.11 11.48
C ILE A 819 32.01 52.49 11.73
N LEU A 820 31.61 52.78 12.97
CA LEU A 820 31.04 54.09 13.33
C LEU A 820 32.15 55.14 13.56
N PRO A 821 31.98 56.39 13.08
CA PRO A 821 32.93 57.48 13.35
C PRO A 821 33.04 57.77 14.86
N ASP A 822 34.25 58.07 15.33
CA ASP A 822 34.59 58.30 16.75
C ASP A 822 33.78 59.43 17.46
N SER A 823 32.95 60.19 16.74
CA SER A 823 32.15 61.30 17.29
C SER A 823 30.84 60.89 17.97
N LEU A 824 30.56 59.60 18.16
CA LEU A 824 29.33 59.10 18.81
C LEU A 824 29.58 58.13 19.99
N ARG A 825 30.81 58.10 20.54
CA ARG A 825 31.17 57.13 21.60
C ARG A 825 30.81 57.53 23.03
N ASP A 826 30.36 58.76 23.28
CA ASP A 826 29.94 59.17 24.62
C ASP A 826 28.51 59.72 24.60
N GLY A 827 27.58 58.94 25.13
CA GLY A 827 26.21 59.37 25.41
C GLY A 827 25.22 58.21 25.40
N ASP A 828 24.80 57.79 26.59
CA ASP A 828 23.65 56.92 26.84
C ASP A 828 22.46 57.24 25.93
N LEU A 829 21.76 56.21 25.39
CA LEU A 829 20.29 56.14 25.17
C LEU A 829 19.88 54.84 24.40
N PRO A 830 18.60 54.42 24.42
CA PRO A 830 18.16 53.10 24.90
C PRO A 830 17.55 52.19 23.82
N ASP A 831 17.17 50.98 24.24
CA ASP A 831 16.52 49.89 23.48
C ASP A 831 15.52 50.36 22.40
N ILE A 832 15.81 50.01 21.13
CA ILE A 832 14.86 50.10 20.02
C ILE A 832 14.53 48.70 19.51
N ASN A 833 13.27 48.34 19.71
CA ASN A 833 12.61 47.14 19.20
C ASN A 833 12.16 47.40 17.74
N LEU A 834 12.58 46.57 16.78
CA LEU A 834 12.17 46.69 15.38
C LEU A 834 11.49 45.39 14.91
N ASP A 835 10.16 45.37 15.03
CA ASP A 835 9.28 44.47 14.27
C ASP A 835 9.28 44.88 12.79
N PHE A 836 9.65 43.97 11.89
CA PHE A 836 9.44 44.14 10.45
C PHE A 836 8.54 43.05 9.89
N ASN A 837 7.35 43.47 9.47
CA ASN A 837 6.30 42.68 8.85
C ASN A 837 6.15 43.19 7.41
N PHE A 838 6.37 42.36 6.39
CA PHE A 838 6.09 42.73 5.00
C PHE A 838 5.30 41.64 4.28
N ALA A 839 4.09 42.03 3.85
CA ALA A 839 3.24 41.31 2.92
C ALA A 839 2.94 42.21 1.71
N ASN A 840 2.94 41.58 0.53
CA ASN A 840 2.24 41.92 -0.72
C ASN A 840 2.20 43.38 -1.22
N ALA A 841 2.82 43.62 -2.39
CA ALA A 841 2.29 44.56 -3.38
C ALA A 841 2.66 44.16 -4.81
N ASN A 842 1.62 43.98 -5.64
CA ASN A 842 1.64 43.94 -7.10
C ASN A 842 2.25 45.22 -7.68
N PHE A 843 3.05 45.10 -8.75
CA PHE A 843 3.39 46.24 -9.60
C PHE A 843 2.76 46.06 -10.98
N GLY A 844 1.78 46.93 -11.27
CA GLY A 844 1.32 47.27 -12.62
C GLY A 844 1.67 48.73 -12.91
N ASN A 845 2.23 48.94 -14.10
CA ASN A 845 2.39 50.17 -14.90
C ASN A 845 2.11 51.54 -14.26
N MET A 846 3.11 52.43 -14.33
CA MET A 846 2.89 53.79 -14.83
C MET A 846 4.18 54.44 -15.34
N GLU A 847 4.08 55.05 -16.53
CA GLU A 847 5.06 55.89 -17.23
C GLU A 847 5.38 57.17 -16.45
N ILE A 848 6.58 57.73 -16.64
CA ILE A 848 6.84 59.16 -16.42
C ILE A 848 7.67 59.69 -17.61
N GLN A 849 7.26 60.86 -18.08
CA GLN A 849 7.84 61.71 -19.13
C GLN A 849 9.33 61.98 -19.01
#